data_AF-A0A5C1ANZ1-F1
#
_entry.id   AF-A0A5C1ANZ1-F1
#
_cell.length_a   1.000
_cell.length_b   1.000
_cell.length_c   1.000
_cell.angle_alpha   90.00
_cell.angle_beta   90.00
_cell.angle_gamma   90.00
#
_symmetry.space_group_name_H-M   'P 1'
#
loop_
_entity.id
_entity.type
_entity.pdbx_description
1 polymer ?
#
loop_
_entity_poly.entity_id
_entity_poly.type
_entity_poly.pdbx_seq_one_letter_code
_entity_poly.pdbx_strand_id
1 'polypeptide(L)'
;MAAAPRIVFFGLPHTGKTALLHAFADPDAPVSLLPPGKTGEMSRVLPSGVVLCDVDGRSAKEIISDPVQIQRNEATANDVRSADAIVLALDASASSELMLGLFAEFALFLEGFEKTRSHGREVGGLPIYLTLTKCDTLFRPGDDPNEWLRRVEAKKQSVRTAFEDYLAETGHGGPVASPFGFGSIEVHVAATAIQFPPDHAFHALRAPFGVEELQEDCTQAATAFRRRIESSHRQLRWTVAGSSVLVGTMLATLLGLFAFSPTADEDRLGRRVQLYRQNEGPSEVRLADKRFDRNRKELEAIREDYAFDELPPEVREFIDNRLREFTAYRDFREKFQRPRIGPAEVRTGAELDRLDAELNSLLVPPPEFAAAWSDTEAIRLFRKWKTDAGLVRQAEATLNEWYRGLIRRGTALLLASTLDAGWRQDATGLFAESDRPPFDPTATIAGSERLPVARGAALSYGEIFDFDRIDQARGDWADTRDRLAAMRTFGDLLGMTGGPNALLVFPEPTSDPAVSARLGADLLPKVPAVAGSISQFPDPIRGELQKRLRQSQEAGAKHVQTVVRAKLGGESREGWGNVARWLAEPDAKAWGQLLGRVGRWGEFDSADPLEEAVAFLKRDRFELDFANLEVTIPNDLRDRRLIPNGPLVVRQGTKELSFRTTGEPQTSASATGYRFTADGESKLTVRPGDEVSASLKLKAGDREFRLEWTNGGSVVYQFESLHREPTLATELSERATGVKLSAAALPRMPLVLRIQ
;
A
#
# COMPACT_ATOMS: atom_id res chain seq x y z
N MET A 1 -2.17 19.47 -35.25
CA MET A 1 -0.97 18.62 -35.18
C MET A 1 -1.31 17.43 -34.32
N ALA A 2 -0.89 16.22 -34.71
CA ALA A 2 -1.03 15.04 -33.84
C ALA A 2 -0.20 15.24 -32.56
N ALA A 3 -0.72 14.81 -31.41
CA ALA A 3 0.04 14.88 -30.17
C ALA A 3 1.17 13.84 -30.19
N ALA A 4 2.37 14.25 -29.80
CA ALA A 4 3.53 13.37 -29.67
C ALA A 4 3.26 12.16 -28.75
N PRO A 5 3.72 10.94 -29.09
CA PRO A 5 3.59 9.79 -28.19
C PRO A 5 4.21 10.08 -26.81
N ARG A 6 3.60 9.57 -25.74
CA ARG A 6 4.00 9.78 -24.34
C ARG A 6 4.39 8.46 -23.69
N ILE A 7 5.59 8.41 -23.12
CA ILE A 7 6.07 7.30 -22.29
C ILE A 7 6.17 7.80 -20.85
N VAL A 8 5.48 7.13 -19.93
CA VAL A 8 5.45 7.50 -18.52
C VAL A 8 6.29 6.54 -17.69
N PHE A 9 7.25 7.08 -16.96
CA PHE A 9 8.07 6.32 -16.01
C PHE A 9 7.43 6.38 -14.62
N PHE A 10 7.23 5.21 -14.03
CA PHE A 10 6.40 5.03 -12.85
C PHE A 10 7.01 3.98 -11.92
N GLY A 11 6.94 4.18 -10.61
CA GLY A 11 7.54 3.26 -9.64
C GLY A 11 7.78 3.90 -8.28
N LEU A 12 7.99 3.07 -7.27
CA LEU A 12 8.22 3.52 -5.90
C LEU A 12 9.50 4.35 -5.75
N PRO A 13 9.65 5.11 -4.65
CA PRO A 13 10.89 5.81 -4.36
C PRO A 13 12.10 4.87 -4.38
N HIS A 14 13.22 5.36 -4.89
CA HIS A 14 14.52 4.66 -4.92
C HIS A 14 14.63 3.41 -5.83
N THR A 15 13.64 3.12 -6.68
CA THR A 15 13.72 2.03 -7.69
C THR A 15 14.61 2.38 -8.89
N GLY A 16 15.38 3.47 -8.87
CA GLY A 16 16.24 3.87 -9.99
C GLY A 16 15.51 4.47 -11.20
N LYS A 17 14.20 4.72 -11.10
CA LYS A 17 13.34 5.33 -12.15
C LYS A 17 13.95 6.58 -12.82
N THR A 18 14.31 7.60 -12.04
CA THR A 18 14.84 8.86 -12.58
C THR A 18 16.19 8.66 -13.26
N ALA A 19 17.05 7.79 -12.72
CA ALA A 19 18.31 7.44 -13.36
C ALA A 19 18.08 6.72 -14.69
N LEU A 20 17.11 5.79 -14.73
CA LEU A 20 16.72 5.09 -15.95
C LEU A 20 16.19 6.07 -16.99
N LEU A 21 15.30 7.00 -16.61
CA LEU A 21 14.77 8.02 -17.53
C LEU A 21 15.88 8.89 -18.12
N HIS A 22 16.91 9.24 -17.34
CA HIS A 22 18.06 9.97 -17.85
C HIS A 22 18.86 9.16 -18.87
N ALA A 23 19.20 7.91 -18.55
CA ALA A 23 19.90 7.02 -19.47
C ALA A 23 19.08 6.72 -20.74
N PHE A 24 17.76 6.63 -20.60
CA PHE A 24 16.82 6.45 -21.72
C PHE A 24 16.74 7.71 -22.61
N ALA A 25 16.88 8.91 -22.02
CA ALA A 25 16.87 10.16 -22.76
C ALA A 25 18.17 10.43 -23.51
N ASP A 26 19.29 10.03 -22.92
CA ASP A 26 20.64 10.23 -23.43
C ASP A 26 21.55 9.05 -23.02
N PRO A 27 21.60 7.97 -23.84
CA PRO A 27 22.37 6.77 -23.53
C PRO A 27 23.88 7.04 -23.42
N ASP A 28 24.36 8.11 -24.07
CA ASP A 28 25.76 8.50 -24.10
C ASP A 28 26.15 9.41 -22.91
N ALA A 29 25.18 9.87 -22.11
CA ALA A 29 25.44 10.74 -20.98
C ALA A 29 26.25 10.02 -19.87
N PRO A 30 27.35 10.61 -19.36
CA PRO A 30 28.13 10.00 -18.30
C PRO A 30 27.33 9.91 -16.99
N VAL A 31 27.22 8.69 -16.46
CA VAL A 31 26.45 8.31 -15.26
C VAL A 31 26.81 9.14 -14.01
N SER A 32 28.04 9.65 -13.95
CA SER A 32 28.58 10.38 -12.78
C SER A 32 28.02 11.80 -12.57
N LEU A 33 27.16 12.32 -13.47
CA LEU A 33 26.72 13.73 -13.45
C LEU A 33 25.22 13.94 -13.17
N LEU A 34 24.50 12.94 -12.67
CA LEU A 34 23.09 13.13 -12.34
C LEU A 34 22.95 13.81 -10.97
N PRO A 35 22.61 15.12 -10.89
CA PRO A 35 22.30 15.73 -9.60
C PRO A 35 21.08 15.02 -8.99
N PRO A 36 21.01 14.85 -7.66
CA PRO A 36 19.79 14.40 -7.01
C PRO A 36 18.66 15.36 -7.43
N GLY A 37 17.71 14.84 -8.22
CA GLY A 37 16.72 15.65 -8.90
C GLY A 37 15.94 16.51 -7.91
N LYS A 38 15.91 17.82 -8.14
CA LYS A 38 14.89 18.67 -7.51
C LYS A 38 13.54 18.18 -8.02
N THR A 39 12.68 17.77 -7.08
CA THR A 39 11.30 17.35 -7.31
C THR A 39 10.53 18.44 -8.04
N GLY A 40 10.41 18.28 -9.36
CA GLY A 40 9.62 19.10 -10.26
C GLY A 40 9.48 18.33 -11.57
N GLU A 41 8.26 18.28 -12.11
CA GLU A 41 7.90 17.55 -13.34
C GLU A 41 8.96 17.76 -14.45
N MET A 42 9.68 16.70 -14.79
CA MET A 42 10.53 16.67 -15.98
C MET A 42 9.78 15.95 -17.08
N SER A 43 9.06 16.70 -17.91
CA SER A 43 8.75 16.26 -19.27
C SER A 43 9.98 16.51 -20.16
N ARG A 44 10.50 15.47 -20.82
CA ARG A 44 11.58 15.58 -21.81
C ARG A 44 11.08 15.13 -23.18
N VAL A 45 11.54 15.76 -24.26
CA VAL A 45 11.19 15.36 -25.62
C VAL A 45 12.42 14.74 -26.28
N LEU A 46 12.29 13.50 -26.73
CA LEU A 46 13.32 12.79 -27.49
C LEU A 46 13.47 13.37 -28.91
N PRO A 47 14.61 13.15 -29.59
CA PRO A 47 14.78 13.51 -31.01
C PRO A 47 13.73 12.88 -31.93
N SER A 48 13.18 11.71 -31.55
CA SER A 48 12.07 11.04 -32.23
C SER A 48 10.72 11.76 -32.10
N GLY A 49 10.66 12.81 -31.27
CA GLY A 49 9.44 13.55 -30.94
C GLY A 49 8.62 12.93 -29.82
N VAL A 50 9.05 11.80 -29.22
CA VAL A 50 8.38 11.17 -28.07
C VAL A 50 8.59 11.98 -26.79
N VAL A 51 7.54 12.13 -25.98
CA VAL A 51 7.60 12.80 -24.68
C VAL A 51 7.78 11.78 -23.57
N LEU A 52 8.84 11.92 -22.78
CA LEU A 52 9.11 11.16 -21.57
C LEU A 52 8.60 11.95 -20.37
N CYS A 53 7.82 11.30 -19.49
CA CYS A 53 7.27 11.91 -18.29
C CYS A 53 7.79 11.16 -17.05
N ASP A 54 8.43 11.88 -16.13
CA ASP A 54 8.85 11.33 -14.84
C ASP A 54 7.78 11.56 -13.76
N VAL A 55 7.15 10.51 -13.25
CA VAL A 55 6.20 10.65 -12.13
C VAL A 55 6.94 10.56 -10.81
N ASP A 56 6.83 11.55 -9.93
CA ASP A 56 7.49 11.51 -8.61
C ASP A 56 7.15 10.23 -7.83
N GLY A 57 8.12 9.67 -7.10
CA GLY A 57 7.94 8.40 -6.41
C GLY A 57 6.83 8.43 -5.34
N ARG A 58 6.51 9.60 -4.76
CA ARG A 58 5.39 9.74 -3.81
C ARG A 58 4.06 9.76 -4.53
N SER A 59 3.94 10.56 -5.59
CA SER A 59 2.72 10.59 -6.42
C SER A 59 2.47 9.23 -7.09
N ALA A 60 3.52 8.54 -7.53
CA ALA A 60 3.43 7.18 -8.02
C ALA A 60 2.87 6.25 -6.94
N LYS A 61 3.43 6.29 -5.73
CA LYS A 61 2.93 5.49 -4.60
C LYS A 61 1.46 5.79 -4.30
N GLU A 62 1.06 7.05 -4.25
CA GLU A 62 -0.32 7.46 -4.00
C GLU A 62 -1.27 6.91 -5.08
N ILE A 63 -0.90 7.04 -6.36
CA ILE A 63 -1.70 6.52 -7.49
C ILE A 63 -1.74 4.98 -7.51
N ILE A 64 -0.65 4.32 -7.10
CA ILE A 64 -0.56 2.86 -7.01
C ILE A 64 -1.46 2.33 -5.90
N SER A 65 -1.38 2.94 -4.72
CA SER A 65 -2.13 2.52 -3.54
C SER A 65 -3.61 2.88 -3.61
N ASP A 66 -3.98 3.94 -4.34
CA ASP A 66 -5.36 4.36 -4.55
C ASP A 66 -5.62 4.69 -6.03
N PRO A 67 -6.14 3.73 -6.82
CA PRO A 67 -6.40 3.95 -8.24
C PRO A 67 -7.46 5.03 -8.53
N VAL A 68 -8.25 5.46 -7.54
CA VAL A 68 -9.20 6.59 -7.70
C VAL A 68 -8.46 7.90 -7.99
N GLN A 69 -7.21 8.03 -7.53
CA GLN A 69 -6.37 9.19 -7.81
C GLN A 69 -6.14 9.39 -9.32
N ILE A 70 -6.15 8.32 -10.11
CA ILE A 70 -6.04 8.38 -11.58
C ILE A 70 -7.18 9.20 -12.18
N GLN A 71 -8.35 9.28 -11.53
CA GLN A 71 -9.52 10.02 -12.02
C GLN A 71 -9.47 11.51 -11.69
N ARG A 72 -8.60 11.94 -10.76
CA ARG A 72 -8.49 13.36 -10.40
C ARG A 72 -7.91 14.19 -11.56
N ASN A 73 -8.25 15.47 -11.61
CA ASN A 73 -7.73 16.38 -12.64
C ASN A 73 -6.39 17.00 -12.21
N GLU A 74 -5.43 16.15 -11.87
CA GLU A 74 -4.07 16.52 -11.51
C GLU A 74 -3.13 16.28 -12.69
N ALA A 75 -2.03 17.03 -12.79
CA ALA A 75 -1.09 16.93 -13.90
C ALA A 75 -0.49 15.52 -14.05
N THR A 76 -0.03 14.93 -12.93
CA THR A 76 0.46 13.54 -12.88
C THR A 76 -0.58 12.52 -13.33
N ALA A 77 -1.83 12.64 -12.85
CA ALA A 77 -2.91 11.75 -13.24
C ALA A 77 -3.25 11.90 -14.74
N ASN A 78 -3.20 13.12 -15.26
CA ASN A 78 -3.33 13.40 -16.70
C ASN A 78 -2.20 12.77 -17.52
N ASP A 79 -0.96 12.81 -17.04
CA ASP A 79 0.19 12.18 -17.70
C ASP A 79 0.02 10.66 -17.76
N VAL A 80 -0.34 10.03 -16.65
CA VAL A 80 -0.61 8.58 -16.60
C VAL A 80 -1.79 8.20 -17.51
N ARG A 81 -2.90 8.95 -17.49
CA ARG A 81 -4.06 8.70 -18.37
C ARG A 81 -3.73 8.87 -19.85
N SER A 82 -2.88 9.84 -20.21
CA SER A 82 -2.50 10.13 -21.59
C SER A 82 -1.30 9.33 -22.10
N ALA A 83 -0.80 8.40 -21.29
CA ALA A 83 0.33 7.53 -21.65
C ALA A 83 -0.03 6.62 -22.84
N ASP A 84 0.93 6.51 -23.77
CA ASP A 84 0.93 5.53 -24.86
C ASP A 84 1.81 4.30 -24.55
N ALA A 85 2.69 4.42 -23.56
CA ALA A 85 3.38 3.31 -22.90
C ALA A 85 3.72 3.67 -21.45
N ILE A 86 3.75 2.67 -20.57
CA ILE A 86 4.14 2.84 -19.15
C ILE A 86 5.34 1.97 -18.83
N VAL A 87 6.34 2.53 -18.16
CA VAL A 87 7.51 1.81 -17.65
C VAL A 87 7.40 1.74 -16.13
N LEU A 88 7.19 0.53 -15.60
CA LEU A 88 7.10 0.22 -14.17
C LEU A 88 8.48 -0.22 -13.65
N ALA A 89 9.16 0.63 -12.90
CA ALA A 89 10.51 0.37 -12.39
C ALA A 89 10.48 -0.50 -11.11
N LEU A 90 11.17 -1.65 -11.16
CA LEU A 90 11.30 -2.64 -10.10
C LEU A 90 12.78 -2.81 -9.73
N ASP A 91 13.13 -2.74 -8.44
CA ASP A 91 14.51 -2.97 -8.00
C ASP A 91 14.87 -4.46 -8.13
N ALA A 92 15.88 -4.79 -8.96
CA ALA A 92 16.33 -6.17 -9.15
C ALA A 92 16.84 -6.82 -7.85
N SER A 93 17.31 -6.04 -6.88
CA SER A 93 17.78 -6.54 -5.59
C SER A 93 16.66 -6.84 -4.60
N ALA A 94 15.41 -6.51 -4.94
CA ALA A 94 14.27 -6.75 -4.06
C ALA A 94 14.09 -8.25 -3.75
N SER A 95 13.79 -8.55 -2.49
CA SER A 95 13.42 -9.90 -2.05
C SER A 95 12.13 -10.35 -2.74
N SER A 96 11.92 -11.66 -2.84
CA SER A 96 10.69 -12.20 -3.44
C SER A 96 9.43 -11.73 -2.70
N GLU A 97 9.50 -11.57 -1.38
CA GLU A 97 8.39 -11.06 -0.55
C GLU A 97 8.05 -9.60 -0.89
N LEU A 98 9.07 -8.74 -0.99
CA LEU A 98 8.86 -7.35 -1.40
C LEU A 98 8.29 -7.26 -2.81
N MET A 99 8.79 -8.09 -3.74
CA MET A 99 8.29 -8.14 -5.12
C MET A 99 6.81 -8.57 -5.18
N LEU A 100 6.39 -9.56 -4.40
CA LEU A 100 4.98 -9.97 -4.32
C LEU A 100 4.10 -8.83 -3.78
N GLY A 101 4.58 -8.08 -2.78
CA GLY A 101 3.89 -6.87 -2.31
C GLY A 101 3.72 -5.83 -3.42
N LEU A 102 4.76 -5.58 -4.21
CA LEU A 102 4.71 -4.68 -5.37
C LEU A 102 3.77 -5.18 -6.46
N PHE A 103 3.68 -6.48 -6.68
CA PHE A 103 2.75 -7.05 -7.67
C PHE A 103 1.30 -6.83 -7.27
N ALA A 104 0.98 -6.94 -5.99
CA ALA A 104 -0.36 -6.66 -5.48
C ALA A 104 -0.75 -5.20 -5.69
N GLU A 105 0.16 -4.29 -5.32
CA GLU A 105 0.03 -2.87 -5.56
C GLU A 105 -0.15 -2.54 -7.06
N PHE A 106 0.67 -3.13 -7.93
CA PHE A 106 0.56 -2.93 -9.37
C PHE A 106 -0.71 -3.52 -9.96
N ALA A 107 -1.17 -4.69 -9.52
CA ALA A 107 -2.41 -5.28 -10.02
C ALA A 107 -3.62 -4.38 -9.71
N LEU A 108 -3.70 -3.83 -8.50
CA LEU A 108 -4.74 -2.86 -8.12
C LEU A 108 -4.69 -1.60 -9.00
N PHE A 109 -3.48 -1.06 -9.21
CA PHE A 109 -3.27 0.06 -10.13
C PHE A 109 -3.74 -0.26 -11.55
N LEU A 110 -3.32 -1.40 -12.11
CA LEU A 110 -3.67 -1.82 -13.47
C LEU A 110 -5.19 -2.01 -13.63
N GLU A 111 -5.86 -2.57 -12.62
CA GLU A 111 -7.31 -2.73 -12.62
C GLU A 111 -8.03 -1.37 -12.64
N GLY A 112 -7.65 -0.45 -11.74
CA GLY A 112 -8.26 0.88 -11.72
C GLY A 112 -7.94 1.70 -12.98
N PHE A 113 -6.77 1.48 -13.55
CA PHE A 113 -6.35 2.11 -14.79
C PHE A 113 -7.12 1.58 -16.00
N GLU A 114 -7.27 0.25 -16.14
CA GLU A 114 -8.09 -0.40 -17.16
C GLU A 114 -9.56 0.05 -17.07
N LYS A 115 -10.12 0.12 -15.85
CA LYS A 115 -11.46 0.68 -15.62
C LYS A 115 -11.55 2.12 -16.12
N THR A 116 -10.56 2.96 -15.84
CA THR A 116 -10.56 4.36 -16.30
C THR A 116 -10.47 4.44 -17.84
N ARG A 117 -9.65 3.60 -18.47
CA ARG A 117 -9.46 3.59 -19.94
C ARG A 117 -10.63 2.99 -20.72
N SER A 118 -11.31 1.98 -20.17
CA SER A 118 -12.49 1.38 -20.81
C SER A 118 -13.61 2.40 -21.05
N HIS A 119 -13.75 3.41 -20.18
CA HIS A 119 -14.66 4.54 -20.37
C HIS A 119 -14.26 5.45 -21.54
N GLY A 120 -12.96 5.54 -21.86
CA GLY A 120 -12.42 6.28 -23.00
C GLY A 120 -12.65 5.64 -24.37
N ARG A 121 -13.16 4.39 -24.42
CA ARG A 121 -13.35 3.58 -25.65
C ARG A 121 -12.07 3.42 -26.48
N GLU A 122 -10.92 3.40 -25.81
CA GLU A 122 -9.64 3.23 -26.49
C GLU A 122 -9.47 1.78 -26.94
N VAL A 123 -8.95 1.60 -28.15
CA VAL A 123 -8.83 0.30 -28.81
C VAL A 123 -7.38 -0.15 -28.78
N GLY A 124 -7.13 -1.34 -28.23
CA GLY A 124 -5.85 -2.03 -28.25
C GLY A 124 -5.17 -2.10 -26.88
N GLY A 125 -4.25 -3.06 -26.75
CA GLY A 125 -3.43 -3.26 -25.56
C GLY A 125 -2.49 -2.08 -25.34
N LEU A 126 -2.58 -1.39 -24.19
CA LEU A 126 -1.56 -0.42 -23.79
C LEU A 126 -0.30 -1.19 -23.38
N PRO A 127 0.87 -0.89 -23.98
CA PRO A 127 2.12 -1.54 -23.63
C PRO A 127 2.62 -1.06 -22.27
N ILE A 128 2.84 -2.01 -21.36
CA ILE A 128 3.38 -1.79 -20.01
C ILE A 128 4.64 -2.63 -19.83
N TYR A 129 5.73 -1.99 -19.44
CA TYR A 129 7.04 -2.60 -19.27
C TYR A 129 7.40 -2.71 -17.79
N LEU A 130 7.31 -3.90 -17.21
CA LEU A 130 7.88 -4.25 -15.91
C LEU A 130 9.40 -4.31 -16.05
N THR A 131 10.07 -3.22 -15.67
CA THR A 131 11.50 -3.04 -15.90
C THR A 131 12.28 -3.26 -14.63
N LEU A 132 13.08 -4.33 -14.60
CA LEU A 132 14.07 -4.56 -13.55
C LEU A 132 15.20 -3.55 -13.70
N THR A 133 15.36 -2.68 -12.71
CA THR A 133 16.44 -1.72 -12.61
C THR A 133 17.53 -2.24 -11.67
N LYS A 134 18.70 -1.59 -11.70
CA LYS A 134 19.85 -1.95 -10.86
C LYS A 134 20.31 -3.40 -11.06
N CYS A 135 20.22 -3.94 -12.28
CA CYS A 135 20.66 -5.32 -12.52
C CYS A 135 22.16 -5.55 -12.26
N ASP A 136 22.96 -4.49 -12.11
CA ASP A 136 24.34 -4.53 -11.60
C ASP A 136 24.43 -5.14 -10.20
N THR A 137 23.41 -5.00 -9.35
CA THR A 137 23.42 -5.59 -8.00
C THR A 137 23.26 -7.11 -7.98
N LEU A 138 22.92 -7.73 -9.12
CA LEU A 138 22.82 -9.19 -9.26
C LEU A 138 24.18 -9.88 -9.46
N PHE A 139 25.22 -9.08 -9.69
CA PHE A 139 26.60 -9.53 -9.78
C PHE A 139 27.08 -10.13 -8.45
N ARG A 140 27.82 -11.23 -8.53
CA ARG A 140 28.60 -11.77 -7.41
C ARG A 140 30.09 -11.72 -7.74
N PRO A 141 30.96 -11.55 -6.72
CA PRO A 141 32.40 -11.62 -6.92
C PRO A 141 32.82 -12.91 -7.63
N GLY A 142 33.52 -12.77 -8.75
CA GLY A 142 34.00 -13.89 -9.58
C GLY A 142 33.09 -14.25 -10.76
N ASP A 143 31.92 -13.61 -10.91
CA ASP A 143 31.09 -13.81 -12.11
C ASP A 143 31.80 -13.25 -13.36
N ASP A 144 31.79 -14.02 -14.45
CA ASP A 144 32.08 -13.47 -15.78
C ASP A 144 30.84 -12.76 -16.38
N PRO A 145 30.98 -11.99 -17.48
CA PRO A 145 29.85 -11.31 -18.10
C PRO A 145 28.69 -12.23 -18.51
N ASN A 146 28.96 -13.46 -18.95
CA ASN A 146 27.93 -14.41 -19.34
C ASN A 146 27.18 -14.97 -18.11
N GLU A 147 27.88 -15.19 -17.00
CA GLU A 147 27.26 -15.63 -15.76
C GLU A 147 26.34 -14.58 -15.15
N TRP A 148 26.78 -13.32 -15.15
CA TRP A 148 25.93 -12.19 -14.75
C TRP A 148 24.70 -12.08 -15.65
N LEU A 149 24.88 -12.09 -16.98
CA LEU A 149 23.76 -12.06 -17.95
C LEU A 149 22.77 -13.21 -17.72
N ARG A 150 23.27 -14.42 -17.47
CA ARG A 150 22.43 -15.58 -17.16
C ARG A 150 21.57 -15.36 -15.91
N ARG A 151 22.09 -14.67 -14.88
CA ARG A 151 21.32 -14.33 -13.68
C ARG A 151 20.31 -13.23 -13.92
N VAL A 152 20.66 -12.23 -14.72
CA VAL A 152 19.73 -11.18 -15.13
C VAL A 152 18.53 -11.80 -15.86
N GLU A 153 18.78 -12.69 -16.84
CA GLU A 153 17.70 -13.37 -17.57
C GLU A 153 16.91 -14.32 -16.67
N ALA A 154 17.57 -15.05 -15.76
CA ALA A 154 16.86 -15.89 -14.79
C ALA A 154 15.96 -15.07 -13.85
N LYS A 155 16.40 -13.89 -13.39
CA LYS A 155 15.59 -12.99 -12.56
C LYS A 155 14.43 -12.41 -13.36
N LYS A 156 14.65 -12.00 -14.61
CA LYS A 156 13.61 -11.54 -15.54
C LYS A 156 12.52 -12.60 -15.75
N GLN A 157 12.92 -13.84 -16.04
CA GLN A 157 11.96 -14.95 -16.19
C GLN A 157 11.23 -15.26 -14.88
N SER A 158 11.92 -15.24 -13.74
CA SER A 158 11.30 -15.45 -12.42
C SER A 158 10.26 -14.38 -12.10
N VAL A 159 10.54 -13.11 -12.42
CA VAL A 159 9.61 -11.98 -12.20
C VAL A 159 8.42 -12.07 -13.13
N ARG A 160 8.64 -12.45 -14.39
CA ARG A 160 7.57 -12.71 -15.35
C ARG A 160 6.61 -13.78 -14.85
N THR A 161 7.14 -14.96 -14.53
CA THR A 161 6.34 -16.09 -14.05
C THR A 161 5.61 -15.74 -12.76
N ALA A 162 6.30 -15.13 -11.78
CA ALA A 162 5.66 -14.76 -10.52
C ALA A 162 4.55 -13.71 -10.69
N PHE A 163 4.68 -12.78 -11.64
CA PHE A 163 3.62 -11.81 -11.93
C PHE A 163 2.44 -12.44 -12.69
N GLU A 164 2.72 -13.31 -13.67
CA GLU A 164 1.70 -14.08 -14.39
C GLU A 164 0.90 -14.99 -13.44
N ASP A 165 1.59 -15.70 -12.55
CA ASP A 165 0.99 -16.54 -11.51
C ASP A 165 0.12 -15.68 -10.56
N TYR A 166 0.63 -14.53 -10.14
CA TYR A 166 -0.12 -13.60 -9.28
C TYR A 166 -1.44 -13.12 -9.93
N LEU A 167 -1.39 -12.75 -11.22
CA LEU A 167 -2.60 -12.35 -11.96
C LEU A 167 -3.58 -13.53 -12.10
N ALA A 168 -3.08 -14.74 -12.32
CA ALA A 168 -3.91 -15.94 -12.40
C ALA A 168 -4.61 -16.27 -11.06
N GLU A 169 -3.88 -16.19 -9.93
CA GLU A 169 -4.40 -16.50 -8.60
C GLU A 169 -5.46 -15.51 -8.11
N THR A 170 -5.30 -14.23 -8.42
CA THR A 170 -6.20 -13.16 -7.97
C THR A 170 -7.52 -13.09 -8.75
N GLY A 171 -7.72 -13.94 -9.75
CA GLY A 171 -8.91 -13.92 -10.61
C GLY A 171 -8.95 -12.73 -11.57
N HIS A 172 -7.89 -11.91 -11.60
CA HIS A 172 -7.66 -10.90 -12.63
C HIS A 172 -7.19 -11.54 -13.95
N GLY A 173 -6.73 -12.79 -13.90
CA GLY A 173 -6.35 -13.61 -15.04
C GLY A 173 -7.53 -14.39 -15.64
N GLY A 174 -8.40 -13.72 -16.39
CA GLY A 174 -8.84 -14.36 -17.63
C GLY A 174 -7.57 -14.64 -18.47
N PRO A 175 -7.51 -15.71 -19.29
CA PRO A 175 -6.29 -16.07 -20.05
C PRO A 175 -5.77 -14.81 -20.73
N VAL A 176 -4.59 -14.35 -20.28
CA VAL A 176 -3.93 -13.06 -20.62
C VAL A 176 -4.63 -12.39 -21.79
N ALA A 177 -5.58 -11.51 -21.44
CA ALA A 177 -6.44 -10.70 -22.30
C ALA A 177 -6.68 -11.22 -23.72
N SER A 178 -7.93 -11.56 -24.06
CA SER A 178 -8.34 -11.58 -25.46
C SER A 178 -7.83 -10.28 -26.12
N PRO A 179 -6.94 -10.34 -27.13
CA PRO A 179 -6.19 -9.16 -27.63
C PRO A 179 -7.07 -8.08 -28.27
N PHE A 180 -8.39 -8.20 -28.13
CA PHE A 180 -9.43 -7.41 -28.74
C PHE A 180 -10.40 -6.76 -27.72
N GLY A 181 -10.16 -6.88 -26.41
CA GLY A 181 -10.92 -6.14 -25.39
C GLY A 181 -10.63 -4.63 -25.41
N PHE A 182 -11.64 -3.79 -25.21
CA PHE A 182 -11.43 -2.35 -24.98
C PHE A 182 -10.70 -2.14 -23.65
N GLY A 183 -9.61 -1.37 -23.66
CA GLY A 183 -8.82 -1.10 -22.46
C GLY A 183 -7.82 -2.19 -22.05
N SER A 184 -7.56 -3.20 -22.90
CA SER A 184 -6.60 -4.25 -22.56
C SER A 184 -5.19 -3.69 -22.30
N ILE A 185 -4.39 -4.45 -21.55
CA ILE A 185 -3.00 -4.12 -21.20
C ILE A 185 -2.09 -5.23 -21.75
N GLU A 186 -0.97 -4.84 -22.36
CA GLU A 186 0.07 -5.76 -22.85
C GLU A 186 1.31 -5.63 -21.95
N VAL A 187 1.63 -6.70 -21.20
CA VAL A 187 2.73 -6.66 -20.21
C VAL A 187 4.00 -7.27 -20.79
N HIS A 188 5.09 -6.49 -20.78
CA HIS A 188 6.43 -6.88 -21.16
C HIS A 188 7.35 -6.83 -19.93
N VAL A 189 8.40 -7.66 -19.89
CA VAL A 189 9.41 -7.62 -18.83
C VAL A 189 10.76 -7.27 -19.45
N ALA A 190 11.42 -6.24 -18.93
CA ALA A 190 12.72 -5.77 -19.37
C ALA A 190 13.71 -5.74 -18.19
N ALA A 191 15.01 -5.68 -18.49
CA ALA A 191 16.06 -5.63 -17.48
C ALA A 191 17.11 -4.58 -17.89
N THR A 192 17.51 -3.74 -16.94
CA THR A 192 18.38 -2.59 -17.16
C THR A 192 19.41 -2.43 -16.06
N ALA A 193 20.65 -2.08 -16.44
CA ALA A 193 21.69 -1.66 -15.50
C ALA A 193 22.38 -0.40 -16.03
N ILE A 194 22.32 0.68 -15.24
CA ILE A 194 22.95 1.96 -15.60
C ILE A 194 24.44 1.93 -15.22
N GLN A 195 24.77 1.21 -14.15
CA GLN A 195 26.15 0.96 -13.75
C GLN A 195 26.55 -0.45 -14.21
N PHE A 196 27.85 -0.64 -14.38
CA PHE A 196 28.40 -1.98 -14.58
C PHE A 196 28.95 -2.51 -13.26
N PRO A 197 29.00 -3.85 -13.09
CA PRO A 197 29.77 -4.45 -12.02
C PRO A 197 31.20 -3.89 -11.99
N PRO A 198 31.80 -3.67 -10.79
CA PRO A 198 33.11 -3.03 -10.64
C PRO A 198 34.30 -3.91 -11.11
N ASP A 199 34.04 -4.96 -11.89
CA ASP A 199 35.03 -5.91 -12.36
C ASP A 199 35.55 -5.53 -13.75
N HIS A 200 36.88 -5.64 -13.92
CA HIS A 200 37.58 -5.33 -15.16
C HIS A 200 37.03 -6.07 -16.40
N ALA A 201 36.43 -7.25 -16.22
CA ALA A 201 35.81 -8.00 -17.30
C ALA A 201 34.62 -7.26 -17.96
N PHE A 202 34.01 -6.29 -17.26
CA PHE A 202 32.87 -5.53 -17.74
C PHE A 202 33.26 -4.19 -18.39
N HIS A 203 34.53 -3.77 -18.35
CA HIS A 203 34.99 -2.52 -18.98
C HIS A 203 34.83 -2.48 -20.51
N ALA A 204 34.67 -3.64 -21.15
CA ALA A 204 34.41 -3.71 -22.59
C ALA A 204 32.98 -3.25 -22.94
N LEU A 205 32.04 -3.34 -21.99
CA LEU A 205 30.68 -2.84 -22.14
C LEU A 205 30.71 -1.34 -21.80
N ARG A 206 30.54 -0.49 -22.82
CA ARG A 206 30.65 0.97 -22.67
C ARG A 206 29.31 1.68 -22.46
N ALA A 207 28.19 1.00 -22.72
CA ALA A 207 26.85 1.60 -22.71
C ALA A 207 25.92 0.89 -21.70
N PRO A 208 25.03 1.62 -20.98
CA PRO A 208 24.08 1.04 -20.04
C PRO A 208 23.40 -0.22 -20.60
N PHE A 209 23.44 -1.31 -19.83
CA PHE A 209 22.89 -2.58 -20.28
C PHE A 209 21.37 -2.52 -20.39
N GLY A 210 20.81 -2.93 -21.53
CA GLY A 210 19.37 -3.10 -21.74
C GLY A 210 18.57 -1.80 -21.92
N VAL A 211 19.22 -0.63 -21.81
CA VAL A 211 18.54 0.67 -21.86
C VAL A 211 18.19 1.05 -23.30
N GLU A 212 19.08 0.77 -24.25
CA GLU A 212 18.86 1.04 -25.69
C GLU A 212 17.74 0.16 -26.24
N GLU A 213 17.74 -1.14 -25.90
CA GLU A 213 16.69 -2.07 -26.29
C GLU A 213 15.33 -1.66 -25.70
N LEU A 214 15.29 -1.29 -24.41
CA LEU A 214 14.07 -0.77 -23.78
C LEU A 214 13.60 0.53 -24.47
N GLN A 215 14.53 1.41 -24.86
CA GLN A 215 14.21 2.65 -25.55
C GLN A 215 13.58 2.42 -26.92
N GLU A 216 14.18 1.53 -27.72
CA GLU A 216 13.66 1.15 -29.02
C GLU A 216 12.28 0.51 -28.89
N ASP A 217 12.15 -0.51 -28.03
CA ASP A 217 10.90 -1.23 -27.81
C ASP A 217 9.77 -0.30 -27.34
N CYS A 218 10.00 0.48 -26.28
CA CYS A 218 8.99 1.39 -25.74
C CYS A 218 8.59 2.48 -26.76
N THR A 219 9.55 3.03 -27.50
CA THR A 219 9.28 4.07 -28.52
C THR A 219 8.47 3.51 -29.68
N GLN A 220 8.82 2.32 -30.15
CA GLN A 220 8.10 1.62 -31.20
C GLN A 220 6.68 1.27 -30.76
N ALA A 221 6.52 0.70 -29.56
CA ALA A 221 5.22 0.31 -29.01
C ALA A 221 4.31 1.51 -28.75
N ALA A 222 4.83 2.59 -28.15
CA ALA A 222 4.08 3.83 -27.93
C ALA A 222 3.61 4.46 -29.25
N THR A 223 4.48 4.49 -30.27
CA THR A 223 4.15 5.03 -31.59
C THR A 223 3.10 4.16 -32.30
N ALA A 224 3.24 2.83 -32.22
CA ALA A 224 2.28 1.88 -32.78
C ALA A 224 0.91 2.00 -32.09
N PHE A 225 0.89 2.11 -30.77
CA PHE A 225 -0.32 2.32 -29.98
C PHE A 225 -1.04 3.61 -30.36
N ARG A 226 -0.33 4.74 -30.44
CA ARG A 226 -0.92 6.02 -30.86
C ARG A 226 -1.50 5.98 -32.28
N ARG A 227 -0.79 5.36 -33.24
CA ARG A 227 -1.32 5.16 -34.60
C ARG A 227 -2.61 4.34 -34.62
N ARG A 228 -2.72 3.32 -33.76
CA ARG A 228 -3.96 2.54 -33.59
C ARG A 228 -5.11 3.42 -33.10
N ILE A 229 -4.90 4.21 -32.05
CA ILE A 229 -5.89 5.17 -31.53
C ILE A 229 -6.35 6.15 -32.62
N GLU A 230 -5.41 6.77 -33.34
CA GLU A 230 -5.72 7.74 -34.39
C GLU A 230 -6.53 7.11 -35.55
N SER A 231 -6.16 5.89 -35.95
CA SER A 231 -6.85 5.16 -37.00
C SER A 231 -8.29 4.83 -36.60
N SER A 232 -8.51 4.41 -35.34
CA SER A 232 -9.83 4.13 -34.77
C SER A 232 -10.70 5.40 -34.71
N HIS A 233 -10.17 6.52 -34.23
CA HIS A 233 -10.90 7.80 -34.23
C HIS A 233 -11.25 8.28 -35.64
N ARG A 234 -10.34 8.08 -36.61
CA ARG A 234 -10.62 8.44 -38.01
C ARG A 234 -11.74 7.59 -38.59
N GLN A 235 -11.73 6.28 -38.36
CA GLN A 235 -12.81 5.38 -38.78
C GLN A 235 -14.14 5.76 -38.12
N LEU A 236 -14.15 6.05 -36.82
CA LEU A 236 -15.34 6.49 -36.10
C LEU A 236 -15.90 7.80 -36.68
N ARG A 237 -15.04 8.79 -36.94
CA ARG A 237 -15.47 10.06 -37.56
C ARG A 237 -16.07 9.85 -38.94
N TRP A 238 -15.53 8.94 -39.75
CA TRP A 238 -16.11 8.60 -41.05
C TRP A 238 -17.48 7.94 -40.92
N THR A 239 -17.65 7.02 -39.98
CA THR A 239 -18.95 6.36 -39.74
C THR A 239 -20.00 7.35 -39.24
N VAL A 240 -19.64 8.25 -38.32
CA VAL A 240 -20.53 9.31 -37.82
C VAL A 240 -20.90 10.28 -38.95
N ALA A 241 -19.93 10.78 -39.72
CA ALA A 241 -20.17 11.69 -40.83
C ALA A 241 -21.07 11.06 -41.91
N GLY A 242 -20.81 9.79 -42.27
CA GLY A 242 -21.64 9.05 -43.21
C GLY A 242 -23.09 8.88 -42.73
N SER A 243 -23.27 8.64 -41.43
CA SER A 243 -24.61 8.52 -40.82
C SER A 243 -25.35 9.87 -40.79
N SER A 244 -24.65 10.96 -40.50
CA SER A 244 -25.22 12.32 -40.50
C SER A 244 -25.67 12.78 -41.88
N VAL A 245 -24.92 12.46 -42.94
CA VAL A 245 -25.32 12.76 -44.32
C VAL A 245 -26.63 12.06 -44.66
N LEU A 246 -26.75 10.77 -44.33
CA LEU A 246 -27.92 9.96 -44.62
C LEU A 246 -29.19 10.52 -43.93
N VAL A 247 -29.09 10.85 -42.64
CA VAL A 247 -30.16 11.50 -41.87
C VAL A 247 -30.52 12.87 -42.45
N GLY A 248 -29.52 13.68 -42.82
CA GLY A 248 -29.72 14.98 -43.44
C GLY A 248 -30.50 14.90 -44.76
N THR A 249 -30.17 13.92 -45.62
CA THR A 249 -30.94 13.66 -46.85
C THR A 249 -32.39 13.31 -46.55
N MET A 250 -32.67 12.42 -45.58
CA MET A 250 -34.05 12.06 -45.23
C MET A 250 -34.87 13.27 -44.73
N LEU A 251 -34.24 14.18 -43.96
CA LEU A 251 -34.88 15.39 -43.46
C LEU A 251 -35.18 16.40 -44.58
N ALA A 252 -34.25 16.56 -45.54
CA ALA A 252 -34.44 17.42 -46.70
C ALA A 252 -35.59 16.93 -47.59
N THR A 253 -35.73 15.62 -47.78
CA THR A 253 -36.86 15.02 -48.52
C THR A 253 -38.20 15.29 -47.84
N LEU A 254 -38.21 15.30 -46.50
CA LEU A 254 -39.42 15.51 -45.70
C LEU A 254 -39.85 16.99 -45.70
N LEU A 255 -38.90 17.93 -45.67
CA LEU A 255 -39.14 19.37 -45.79
C LEU A 255 -39.66 19.76 -47.18
N GLY A 256 -39.18 19.11 -48.25
CA GLY A 256 -39.67 19.33 -49.61
C GLY A 256 -41.16 18.96 -49.81
N LEU A 257 -41.69 18.04 -49.00
CA LEU A 257 -43.11 17.64 -49.04
C LEU A 257 -44.04 18.66 -48.39
N PHE A 258 -43.56 19.48 -47.46
CA PHE A 258 -44.39 20.47 -46.76
C PHE A 258 -44.52 21.80 -47.50
N ALA A 259 -43.60 22.14 -48.41
CA ALA A 259 -43.56 23.42 -49.10
C ALA A 259 -44.65 23.63 -50.18
N PHE A 260 -45.50 22.63 -50.47
CA PHE A 260 -46.49 22.67 -51.57
C PHE A 260 -47.97 22.64 -51.13
N SER A 261 -48.26 22.99 -49.88
CA SER A 261 -49.66 23.05 -49.39
C SER A 261 -50.24 24.47 -49.51
N PRO A 262 -51.30 24.71 -50.30
CA PRO A 262 -51.86 26.05 -50.51
C PRO A 262 -52.66 26.56 -49.29
N THR A 263 -52.48 27.83 -48.96
CA THR A 263 -53.17 28.57 -47.89
C THR A 263 -54.34 29.39 -48.45
N ALA A 264 -55.48 29.38 -47.74
CA ALA A 264 -56.51 30.42 -47.82
C ALA A 264 -57.34 30.43 -46.52
N ASP A 265 -57.28 31.52 -45.76
CA ASP A 265 -58.41 32.20 -45.09
C ASP A 265 -57.85 33.35 -44.23
N GLU A 266 -58.14 34.60 -44.58
CA GLU A 266 -57.67 35.82 -43.88
C GLU A 266 -58.30 36.02 -42.48
N ASP A 267 -59.40 35.33 -42.13
CA ASP A 267 -59.99 35.36 -40.77
C ASP A 267 -59.44 34.24 -39.84
N ARG A 268 -58.54 33.41 -40.37
CA ARG A 268 -58.06 32.21 -39.65
C ARG A 268 -57.06 32.54 -38.55
N LEU A 269 -56.18 33.52 -38.77
CA LEU A 269 -55.10 33.83 -37.82
C LEU A 269 -55.64 34.47 -36.54
N GLY A 270 -56.52 35.47 -36.66
CA GLY A 270 -57.16 36.12 -35.51
C GLY A 270 -57.95 35.12 -34.65
N ARG A 271 -58.75 34.25 -35.29
CA ARG A 271 -59.49 33.18 -34.60
C ARG A 271 -58.55 32.17 -33.93
N ARG A 272 -57.42 31.83 -34.56
CA ARG A 272 -56.40 30.92 -34.00
C ARG A 272 -55.73 31.53 -32.77
N VAL A 273 -55.39 32.81 -32.77
CA VAL A 273 -54.85 33.50 -31.59
C VAL A 273 -55.88 33.56 -30.46
N GLN A 274 -57.14 33.86 -30.77
CA GLN A 274 -58.20 33.90 -29.77
C GLN A 274 -58.46 32.51 -29.15
N LEU A 275 -58.47 31.46 -29.98
CA LEU A 275 -58.56 30.07 -29.53
C LEU A 275 -57.36 29.70 -28.64
N TYR A 276 -56.14 30.09 -29.01
CA TYR A 276 -54.97 29.88 -28.15
C TYR A 276 -55.13 30.59 -26.80
N ARG A 277 -55.52 31.87 -26.81
CA ARG A 277 -55.71 32.67 -25.58
C ARG A 277 -56.81 32.12 -24.66
N GLN A 278 -57.90 31.60 -25.23
CA GLN A 278 -58.98 30.96 -24.48
C GLN A 278 -58.57 29.61 -23.88
N ASN A 279 -57.70 28.88 -24.58
CA ASN A 279 -57.22 27.56 -24.16
C ASN A 279 -55.90 27.61 -23.39
N GLU A 280 -55.31 28.80 -23.22
CA GLU A 280 -54.07 28.98 -22.48
C GLU A 280 -54.31 28.66 -21.00
N GLY A 281 -53.76 27.53 -20.55
CA GLY A 281 -53.73 27.18 -19.14
C GLY A 281 -52.75 28.05 -18.35
N PRO A 282 -52.73 27.91 -17.00
CA PRO A 282 -51.70 28.55 -16.17
C PRO A 282 -50.29 28.11 -16.60
N SER A 283 -49.27 28.87 -16.16
CA SER A 283 -47.87 28.65 -16.55
C SER A 283 -47.42 27.19 -16.38
N GLU A 284 -47.84 26.55 -15.29
CA GLU A 284 -47.55 25.14 -14.99
C GLU A 284 -48.07 24.16 -16.06
N VAL A 285 -49.22 24.45 -16.68
CA VAL A 285 -49.83 23.60 -17.72
C VAL A 285 -49.28 23.95 -19.09
N ARG A 286 -49.10 25.25 -19.38
CA ARG A 286 -48.63 25.69 -20.70
C ARG A 286 -47.13 25.40 -20.92
N LEU A 287 -46.33 25.46 -19.87
CA LEU A 287 -44.88 25.24 -19.91
C LEU A 287 -44.49 23.80 -19.52
N ALA A 288 -45.45 22.93 -19.17
CA ALA A 288 -45.19 21.53 -18.85
C ALA A 288 -44.45 20.80 -20.00
N ASP A 289 -43.52 19.90 -19.64
CA ASP A 289 -42.64 19.20 -20.59
C ASP A 289 -43.41 18.54 -21.75
N LYS A 290 -44.57 17.93 -21.46
CA LYS A 290 -45.41 17.24 -22.46
C LYS A 290 -46.07 18.18 -23.48
N ARG A 291 -46.25 19.45 -23.15
CA ARG A 291 -46.94 20.44 -23.98
C ARG A 291 -46.02 21.55 -24.48
N PHE A 292 -44.81 21.67 -23.92
CA PHE A 292 -43.88 22.76 -24.17
C PHE A 292 -43.62 22.98 -25.66
N ASP A 293 -43.12 21.97 -26.37
CA ASP A 293 -42.77 22.10 -27.79
C ASP A 293 -44.00 22.33 -28.67
N ARG A 294 -45.15 21.74 -28.32
CA ARG A 294 -46.39 21.92 -29.06
C ARG A 294 -46.89 23.35 -28.96
N ASN A 295 -46.98 23.88 -27.74
CA ASN A 295 -47.47 25.23 -27.50
C ASN A 295 -46.51 26.27 -28.07
N ARG A 296 -45.18 26.05 -27.98
CA ARG A 296 -44.19 26.93 -28.61
C ARG A 296 -44.33 26.96 -30.13
N LYS A 297 -44.38 25.79 -30.78
CA LYS A 297 -44.56 25.68 -32.23
C LYS A 297 -45.87 26.30 -32.70
N GLU A 298 -46.93 26.19 -31.90
CA GLU A 298 -48.21 26.81 -32.21
C GLU A 298 -48.10 28.34 -32.25
N LEU A 299 -47.39 28.95 -31.30
CA LEU A 299 -47.10 30.38 -31.26
C LEU A 299 -46.11 30.84 -32.34
N GLU A 300 -45.05 30.06 -32.62
CA GLU A 300 -44.10 30.31 -33.72
C GLU A 300 -44.83 30.32 -35.06
N ALA A 301 -45.71 29.33 -35.30
CA ALA A 301 -46.53 29.25 -36.51
C ALA A 301 -47.66 30.30 -36.58
N ILE A 302 -47.98 31.00 -35.48
CA ILE A 302 -48.83 32.20 -35.50
C ILE A 302 -47.99 33.42 -35.90
N ARG A 303 -46.75 33.52 -35.39
CA ARG A 303 -45.82 34.63 -35.65
C ARG A 303 -45.27 34.63 -37.08
N GLU A 304 -45.00 33.45 -37.64
CA GLU A 304 -44.49 33.28 -39.00
C GLU A 304 -45.57 33.38 -40.08
N ASP A 305 -46.84 33.49 -39.68
CA ASP A 305 -47.96 33.67 -40.61
C ASP A 305 -47.86 35.06 -41.29
N TYR A 306 -48.07 35.12 -42.60
CA TYR A 306 -47.92 36.34 -43.39
C TYR A 306 -48.88 37.46 -42.93
N ALA A 307 -50.03 37.10 -42.35
CA ALA A 307 -51.01 38.05 -41.84
C ALA A 307 -50.70 38.55 -40.41
N PHE A 308 -49.59 38.13 -39.79
CA PHE A 308 -49.27 38.50 -38.41
C PHE A 308 -49.11 40.02 -38.22
N ASP A 309 -48.51 40.71 -39.19
CA ASP A 309 -48.31 42.16 -39.14
C ASP A 309 -49.60 42.99 -39.21
N GLU A 310 -50.69 42.37 -39.69
CA GLU A 310 -52.02 42.97 -39.76
C GLU A 310 -52.81 42.84 -38.45
N LEU A 311 -52.34 42.03 -37.49
CA LEU A 311 -52.99 41.87 -36.19
C LEU A 311 -52.92 43.16 -35.35
N PRO A 312 -53.92 43.41 -34.47
CA PRO A 312 -53.87 44.52 -33.54
C PRO A 312 -52.59 44.53 -32.70
N PRO A 313 -52.00 45.70 -32.38
CA PRO A 313 -50.74 45.79 -31.63
C PRO A 313 -50.74 45.02 -30.31
N GLU A 314 -51.83 45.05 -29.56
CA GLU A 314 -51.99 44.31 -28.30
C GLU A 314 -51.91 42.78 -28.49
N VAL A 315 -52.42 42.29 -29.61
CA VAL A 315 -52.40 40.85 -29.94
C VAL A 315 -50.99 40.42 -30.35
N ARG A 316 -50.30 41.25 -31.15
CA ARG A 316 -48.89 41.01 -31.50
C ARG A 316 -48.01 41.01 -30.25
N GLU A 317 -48.18 42.00 -29.38
CA GLU A 317 -47.45 42.09 -28.12
C GLU A 317 -47.70 40.89 -27.21
N PHE A 318 -48.94 40.38 -27.14
CA PHE A 318 -49.25 39.15 -26.41
C PHE A 318 -48.45 37.95 -26.95
N ILE A 319 -48.45 37.72 -28.27
CA ILE A 319 -47.72 36.61 -28.90
C ILE A 319 -46.21 36.77 -28.69
N ASP A 320 -45.66 37.96 -28.89
CA ASP A 320 -44.24 38.24 -28.69
C ASP A 320 -43.82 38.07 -27.22
N ASN A 321 -44.63 38.53 -26.27
CA ASN A 321 -44.37 38.33 -24.84
C ASN A 321 -44.43 36.84 -24.46
N ARG A 322 -45.35 36.06 -25.05
CA ARG A 322 -45.41 34.61 -24.83
C ARG A 322 -44.21 33.89 -25.43
N LEU A 323 -43.81 34.21 -26.65
CA LEU A 323 -42.61 33.62 -27.25
C LEU A 323 -41.35 33.97 -26.45
N ARG A 324 -41.28 35.19 -25.90
CA ARG A 324 -40.22 35.60 -24.96
C ARG A 324 -40.24 34.75 -23.69
N GLU A 325 -41.40 34.53 -23.10
CA GLU A 325 -41.58 33.65 -21.94
C GLU A 325 -41.14 32.20 -22.23
N PHE A 326 -41.57 31.62 -23.36
CA PHE A 326 -41.16 30.26 -23.76
C PHE A 326 -39.65 30.16 -23.99
N THR A 327 -39.05 31.17 -24.60
CA THR A 327 -37.60 31.24 -24.81
C THR A 327 -36.88 31.30 -23.47
N ALA A 328 -37.27 32.23 -22.59
CA ALA A 328 -36.68 32.37 -21.26
C ALA A 328 -36.86 31.10 -20.41
N TYR A 329 -38.02 30.43 -20.50
CA TYR A 329 -38.28 29.19 -19.78
C TYR A 329 -37.46 28.02 -20.31
N ARG A 330 -37.31 27.88 -21.63
CA ARG A 330 -36.41 26.89 -22.24
C ARG A 330 -35.00 27.09 -21.71
N ASP A 331 -34.48 28.31 -21.83
CA ASP A 331 -33.11 28.64 -21.45
C ASP A 331 -32.91 28.42 -19.94
N PHE A 332 -33.93 28.66 -19.12
CA PHE A 332 -33.91 28.34 -17.68
C PHE A 332 -33.92 26.83 -17.41
N ARG A 333 -34.82 26.08 -18.05
CA ARG A 333 -34.96 24.63 -17.89
C ARG A 333 -33.71 23.88 -18.35
N GLU A 334 -33.09 24.32 -19.44
CA GLU A 334 -31.86 23.73 -19.98
C GLU A 334 -30.70 23.78 -18.98
N LYS A 335 -30.68 24.76 -18.06
CA LYS A 335 -29.67 24.82 -16.99
C LYS A 335 -29.71 23.59 -16.07
N PHE A 336 -30.83 22.89 -15.95
CA PHE A 336 -30.97 21.68 -15.10
C PHE A 336 -30.69 20.38 -15.86
N GLN A 337 -30.36 20.44 -17.16
CA GLN A 337 -30.00 19.27 -17.95
C GLN A 337 -28.51 18.93 -17.80
N ARG A 338 -28.12 17.73 -18.26
CA ARG A 338 -26.71 17.34 -18.32
C ARG A 338 -25.96 18.25 -19.31
N PRO A 339 -24.70 18.63 -19.01
CA PRO A 339 -23.75 18.01 -18.08
C PRO A 339 -23.76 18.54 -16.64
N ARG A 340 -24.71 19.40 -16.24
CA ARG A 340 -24.68 20.00 -14.90
C ARG A 340 -24.96 18.97 -13.81
N ILE A 341 -24.11 18.93 -12.78
CA ILE A 341 -24.23 18.07 -11.61
C ILE A 341 -25.37 18.57 -10.71
N GLY A 342 -26.21 17.65 -10.25
CA GLY A 342 -27.31 17.93 -9.29
C GLY A 342 -26.99 17.35 -7.92
N PRO A 343 -27.78 17.61 -6.87
CA PRO A 343 -27.45 17.21 -5.50
C PRO A 343 -27.13 15.71 -5.32
N ALA A 344 -27.83 14.82 -6.03
CA ALA A 344 -27.61 13.37 -6.00
C ALA A 344 -26.29 12.92 -6.66
N GLU A 345 -25.73 13.76 -7.54
CA GLU A 345 -24.53 13.47 -8.33
C GLU A 345 -23.27 14.15 -7.74
N VAL A 346 -23.42 15.04 -6.75
CA VAL A 346 -22.30 15.67 -6.04
C VAL A 346 -21.54 14.60 -5.25
N ARG A 347 -20.21 14.62 -5.32
CA ARG A 347 -19.34 13.68 -4.59
C ARG A 347 -18.33 14.37 -3.67
N THR A 348 -18.17 15.69 -3.78
CA THR A 348 -17.18 16.44 -3.01
C THR A 348 -17.76 17.71 -2.41
N GLY A 349 -17.16 18.20 -1.32
CA GLY A 349 -17.55 19.47 -0.70
C GLY A 349 -17.44 20.66 -1.66
N ALA A 350 -16.41 20.67 -2.50
CA ALA A 350 -16.19 21.73 -3.49
C ALA A 350 -17.27 21.75 -4.59
N GLU A 351 -17.74 20.58 -5.02
CA GLU A 351 -18.87 20.48 -5.96
C GLU A 351 -20.18 20.95 -5.31
N LEU A 352 -20.39 20.62 -4.03
CA LEU A 352 -21.57 21.08 -3.29
C LEU A 352 -21.59 22.61 -3.15
N ASP A 353 -20.46 23.21 -2.79
CA ASP A 353 -20.33 24.67 -2.67
C ASP A 353 -20.49 25.37 -4.03
N ARG A 354 -19.99 24.77 -5.12
CA ARG A 354 -20.23 25.26 -6.48
C ARG A 354 -21.71 25.19 -6.84
N LEU A 355 -22.37 24.07 -6.57
CA LEU A 355 -23.81 23.90 -6.82
C LEU A 355 -24.62 24.93 -6.04
N ASP A 356 -24.29 25.18 -4.77
CA ASP A 356 -24.94 26.21 -3.96
C ASP A 356 -24.71 27.62 -4.50
N ALA A 357 -23.49 27.94 -4.93
CA ALA A 357 -23.20 29.22 -5.55
C ALA A 357 -24.03 29.41 -6.83
N GLU A 358 -24.17 28.36 -7.65
CA GLU A 358 -25.00 28.37 -8.85
C GLU A 358 -26.50 28.51 -8.51
N LEU A 359 -27.00 27.80 -7.50
CA LEU A 359 -28.38 27.88 -7.01
C LEU A 359 -28.76 29.26 -6.46
N ASN A 360 -27.78 30.03 -5.97
CA ASN A 360 -27.98 31.39 -5.49
C ASN A 360 -27.67 32.47 -6.52
N SER A 361 -27.19 32.09 -7.72
CA SER A 361 -26.87 33.04 -8.80
C SER A 361 -27.40 32.57 -10.16
N LEU A 362 -26.66 31.72 -10.86
CA LEU A 362 -26.90 31.33 -12.26
C LEU A 362 -28.23 30.60 -12.48
N LEU A 363 -28.70 29.85 -11.48
CA LEU A 363 -29.92 29.04 -11.52
C LEU A 363 -31.14 29.75 -10.92
N VAL A 364 -31.05 31.04 -10.59
CA VAL A 364 -32.19 31.84 -10.14
C VAL A 364 -33.12 32.12 -11.33
N PRO A 365 -34.44 31.99 -11.18
CA PRO A 365 -35.38 32.33 -12.25
C PRO A 365 -35.30 33.82 -12.62
N PRO A 366 -35.52 34.19 -13.90
CA PRO A 366 -35.63 35.58 -14.32
C PRO A 366 -36.70 36.31 -13.49
N PRO A 367 -36.40 37.50 -12.94
CA PRO A 367 -37.29 38.19 -12.00
C PRO A 367 -38.64 38.55 -12.62
N GLU A 368 -38.67 38.85 -13.92
CA GLU A 368 -39.88 39.16 -14.68
C GLU A 368 -40.89 38.00 -14.76
N PHE A 369 -40.43 36.76 -14.64
CA PHE A 369 -41.29 35.57 -14.70
C PHE A 369 -41.36 34.78 -13.38
N ALA A 370 -40.60 35.15 -12.35
CA ALA A 370 -40.46 34.39 -11.11
C ALA A 370 -41.80 34.09 -10.42
N ALA A 371 -42.72 35.07 -10.39
CA ALA A 371 -44.06 34.88 -9.84
C ALA A 371 -44.94 33.98 -10.73
N ALA A 372 -44.87 34.15 -12.05
CA ALA A 372 -45.67 33.37 -12.99
C ALA A 372 -45.23 31.90 -13.05
N TRP A 373 -43.94 31.62 -12.84
CA TRP A 373 -43.38 30.26 -12.95
C TRP A 373 -43.42 29.46 -11.66
N SER A 374 -44.03 29.98 -10.58
CA SER A 374 -43.99 29.41 -9.22
C SER A 374 -44.26 27.91 -9.16
N ASP A 375 -45.14 27.39 -10.01
CA ASP A 375 -45.61 26.00 -9.95
C ASP A 375 -45.16 25.16 -11.14
N THR A 376 -44.30 25.73 -12.00
CA THR A 376 -43.70 25.00 -13.13
C THR A 376 -42.70 23.94 -12.66
N GLU A 377 -42.52 22.89 -13.45
CA GLU A 377 -41.65 21.74 -13.13
C GLU A 377 -40.19 22.17 -12.85
N ALA A 378 -39.63 23.08 -13.67
CA ALA A 378 -38.28 23.60 -13.48
C ALA A 378 -38.10 24.39 -12.16
N ILE A 379 -39.10 25.17 -11.74
CA ILE A 379 -39.04 25.92 -10.46
C ILE A 379 -39.20 25.00 -9.26
N ARG A 380 -40.07 23.98 -9.36
CA ARG A 380 -40.15 22.94 -8.33
C ARG A 380 -38.83 22.19 -8.20
N LEU A 381 -38.18 21.86 -9.32
CA LEU A 381 -36.86 21.23 -9.32
C LEU A 381 -35.79 22.14 -8.71
N PHE A 382 -35.77 23.43 -9.04
CA PHE A 382 -34.88 24.42 -8.43
C PHE A 382 -35.02 24.48 -6.91
N ARG A 383 -36.27 24.62 -6.40
CA ARG A 383 -36.54 24.63 -4.96
C ARG A 383 -36.10 23.33 -4.30
N LYS A 384 -36.42 22.19 -4.93
CA LYS A 384 -35.98 20.88 -4.46
C LYS A 384 -34.46 20.81 -4.36
N TRP A 385 -33.73 21.21 -5.41
CA TRP A 385 -32.26 21.18 -5.39
C TRP A 385 -31.67 22.07 -4.30
N LYS A 386 -32.27 23.23 -4.05
CA LYS A 386 -31.87 24.12 -2.96
C LYS A 386 -32.09 23.48 -1.58
N THR A 387 -33.21 22.79 -1.38
CA THR A 387 -33.47 22.02 -0.15
C THR A 387 -32.50 20.85 -0.02
N ASP A 388 -32.35 20.06 -1.08
CA ASP A 388 -31.51 18.87 -1.14
C ASP A 388 -30.03 19.20 -0.88
N ALA A 389 -29.49 20.29 -1.43
CA ALA A 389 -28.11 20.70 -1.16
C ALA A 389 -27.87 20.98 0.33
N GLY A 390 -28.85 21.60 1.02
CA GLY A 390 -28.83 21.77 2.48
C GLY A 390 -28.88 20.44 3.23
N LEU A 391 -29.71 19.50 2.78
CA LEU A 391 -29.83 18.16 3.36
C LEU A 391 -28.55 17.33 3.19
N VAL A 392 -27.91 17.38 2.01
CA VAL A 392 -26.62 16.73 1.74
C VAL A 392 -25.57 17.23 2.73
N ARG A 393 -25.43 18.56 2.89
CA ARG A 393 -24.45 19.15 3.82
C ARG A 393 -24.70 18.72 5.26
N GLN A 394 -25.96 18.68 5.70
CA GLN A 394 -26.29 18.24 7.06
C GLN A 394 -25.98 16.75 7.29
N ALA A 395 -26.31 15.90 6.31
CA ALA A 395 -26.07 14.45 6.38
C ALA A 395 -24.56 14.14 6.36
N GLU A 396 -23.80 14.77 5.47
CA GLU A 396 -22.34 14.68 5.39
C GLU A 396 -21.71 15.10 6.72
N ALA A 397 -22.06 16.27 7.27
CA ALA A 397 -21.52 16.75 8.53
C ALA A 397 -21.79 15.78 9.70
N THR A 398 -23.00 15.20 9.75
CA THR A 398 -23.39 14.24 10.78
C THR A 398 -22.59 12.94 10.67
N LEU A 399 -22.45 12.37 9.46
CA LEU A 399 -21.68 11.15 9.24
C LEU A 399 -20.18 11.36 9.51
N ASN A 400 -19.62 12.47 9.04
CA ASN A 400 -18.22 12.81 9.26
C ASN A 400 -17.92 12.99 10.76
N GLU A 401 -18.79 13.65 11.53
CA GLU A 401 -18.60 13.77 12.98
C GLU A 401 -18.74 12.42 13.71
N TRP A 402 -19.65 11.56 13.25
CA TRP A 402 -19.78 10.20 13.78
C TRP A 402 -18.50 9.37 13.57
N TYR A 403 -17.97 9.32 12.34
CA TYR A 403 -16.70 8.63 12.06
C TYR A 403 -15.53 9.22 12.84
N ARG A 404 -15.43 10.56 12.94
CA ARG A 404 -14.43 11.23 13.80
C ARG A 404 -14.56 10.80 15.26
N GLY A 405 -15.79 10.65 15.76
CA GLY A 405 -16.07 10.10 17.08
C GLY A 405 -15.52 8.69 17.26
N LEU A 406 -15.78 7.80 16.29
CA LEU A 406 -15.24 6.44 16.29
C LEU A 406 -13.71 6.43 16.29
N ILE A 407 -13.08 7.17 15.38
CA ILE A 407 -11.62 7.26 15.23
C ILE A 407 -10.97 7.80 16.51
N ARG A 408 -11.50 8.89 17.10
CA ARG A 408 -10.97 9.47 18.34
C ARG A 408 -10.99 8.47 19.49
N ARG A 409 -12.12 7.77 19.69
CA ARG A 409 -12.23 6.75 20.75
C ARG A 409 -11.35 5.53 20.45
N GLY A 410 -11.29 5.11 19.19
CA GLY A 410 -10.44 4.00 18.78
C GLY A 410 -8.96 4.29 19.00
N THR A 411 -8.52 5.50 18.67
CA THR A 411 -7.15 5.97 18.94
C THR A 411 -6.87 6.05 20.44
N ALA A 412 -7.83 6.51 21.25
CA ALA A 412 -7.69 6.51 22.71
C ALA A 412 -7.50 5.09 23.27
N LEU A 413 -8.23 4.10 22.74
CA LEU A 413 -8.06 2.69 23.10
C LEU A 413 -6.72 2.12 22.63
N LEU A 414 -6.23 2.50 21.45
CA LEU A 414 -4.88 2.11 20.97
C LEU A 414 -3.76 2.66 21.86
N LEU A 415 -3.96 3.85 22.46
CA LEU A 415 -3.01 4.51 23.35
C LEU A 415 -3.10 4.06 24.82
N ALA A 416 -3.99 3.12 25.15
CA ALA A 416 -4.12 2.61 26.50
C ALA A 416 -2.82 1.95 26.98
N SER A 417 -2.42 2.20 28.22
CA SER A 417 -1.23 1.57 28.84
C SER A 417 -1.50 0.15 29.36
N THR A 418 -2.77 -0.22 29.53
CA THR A 418 -3.22 -1.54 29.99
C THR A 418 -4.34 -2.06 29.11
N LEU A 419 -4.40 -3.39 28.96
CA LEU A 419 -5.41 -4.11 28.20
C LEU A 419 -6.26 -4.93 29.16
N ASP A 420 -7.02 -4.33 30.07
CA ASP A 420 -7.84 -5.06 31.04
C ASP A 420 -9.24 -5.44 30.48
N ALA A 421 -10.10 -6.00 31.33
CA ALA A 421 -11.46 -6.38 30.95
C ALA A 421 -12.33 -5.16 30.56
N GLY A 422 -12.09 -3.99 31.15
CA GLY A 422 -12.78 -2.74 30.82
C GLY A 422 -12.41 -2.27 29.41
N TRP A 423 -11.11 -2.25 29.11
CA TRP A 423 -10.62 -1.95 27.76
C TRP A 423 -11.25 -2.87 26.69
N ARG A 424 -11.35 -4.18 26.98
CA ARG A 424 -11.96 -5.16 26.06
C ARG A 424 -13.44 -4.86 25.81
N GLN A 425 -14.17 -4.53 26.87
CA GLN A 425 -15.59 -4.18 26.79
C GLN A 425 -15.78 -2.92 25.95
N ASP A 426 -14.95 -1.89 26.16
CA ASP A 426 -15.00 -0.64 25.41
C ASP A 426 -14.69 -0.84 23.92
N ALA A 427 -13.65 -1.62 23.60
CA ALA A 427 -13.32 -1.95 22.20
C ALA A 427 -14.46 -2.72 21.53
N THR A 428 -15.09 -3.66 22.24
CA THR A 428 -16.23 -4.44 21.71
C THR A 428 -17.47 -3.58 21.52
N GLY A 429 -17.75 -2.67 22.45
CA GLY A 429 -18.82 -1.69 22.33
C GLY A 429 -18.61 -0.74 21.16
N LEU A 430 -17.38 -0.28 20.96
CA LEU A 430 -16.99 0.56 19.82
C LEU A 430 -17.21 -0.16 18.47
N PHE A 431 -16.85 -1.44 18.35
CA PHE A 431 -17.13 -2.23 17.14
C PHE A 431 -18.63 -2.35 16.88
N ALA A 432 -19.43 -2.70 17.91
CA ALA A 432 -20.87 -2.83 17.78
C ALA A 432 -21.58 -1.51 17.43
N GLU A 433 -21.05 -0.38 17.89
CA GLU A 433 -21.53 0.95 17.50
C GLU A 433 -21.20 1.23 16.03
N SER A 434 -19.99 0.88 15.56
CA SER A 434 -19.60 1.10 14.17
C SER A 434 -20.41 0.30 13.14
N ASP A 435 -21.01 -0.81 13.55
CA ASP A 435 -21.93 -1.60 12.72
C ASP A 435 -23.32 -0.97 12.59
N ARG A 436 -23.59 0.13 13.31
CA ARG A 436 -24.87 0.83 13.36
C ARG A 436 -24.69 2.32 13.04
N PRO A 437 -24.45 2.67 11.76
CA PRO A 437 -24.34 4.06 11.37
C PRO A 437 -25.61 4.84 11.72
N PRO A 438 -25.52 6.19 11.90
CA PRO A 438 -26.67 7.02 12.26
C PRO A 438 -27.77 7.02 11.19
N PHE A 439 -27.45 6.63 9.95
CA PHE A 439 -28.36 6.55 8.84
C PHE A 439 -28.25 5.20 8.13
N ASP A 440 -29.40 4.64 7.73
CA ASP A 440 -29.45 3.49 6.82
C ASP A 440 -29.14 3.97 5.38
N PRO A 441 -28.10 3.43 4.70
CA PRO A 441 -27.75 3.83 3.34
C PRO A 441 -28.91 3.73 2.34
N THR A 442 -29.88 2.84 2.57
CA THR A 442 -31.02 2.65 1.66
C THR A 442 -32.20 3.57 1.96
N ALA A 443 -32.21 4.24 3.11
CA ALA A 443 -33.29 5.13 3.51
C ALA A 443 -33.23 6.46 2.74
N THR A 444 -34.41 7.01 2.44
CA THR A 444 -34.53 8.35 1.86
C THR A 444 -34.25 9.42 2.91
N ILE A 445 -33.55 10.49 2.52
CA ILE A 445 -33.28 11.61 3.42
C ILE A 445 -34.59 12.33 3.73
N ALA A 446 -34.90 12.47 5.02
CA ALA A 446 -36.11 13.15 5.47
C ALA A 446 -36.12 14.60 4.95
N GLY A 447 -37.20 14.97 4.24
CA GLY A 447 -37.35 16.28 3.61
C GLY A 447 -37.01 16.35 2.12
N SER A 448 -36.39 15.31 1.55
CA SER A 448 -36.16 15.26 0.09
C SER A 448 -37.44 14.80 -0.64
N GLU A 449 -38.17 15.75 -1.22
CA GLU A 449 -39.39 15.47 -2.00
C GLU A 449 -39.06 14.71 -3.29
N ARG A 450 -39.93 13.78 -3.70
CA ARG A 450 -39.89 13.16 -5.03
C ARG A 450 -40.76 13.95 -6.01
N LEU A 451 -40.16 14.46 -7.08
CA LEU A 451 -40.84 15.10 -8.20
C LEU A 451 -40.92 14.14 -9.41
N PRO A 452 -41.99 14.20 -10.21
CA PRO A 452 -42.19 13.34 -11.39
C PRO A 452 -41.36 13.78 -12.61
N VAL A 453 -40.10 14.14 -12.41
CA VAL A 453 -39.14 14.57 -13.44
C VAL A 453 -37.86 13.75 -13.35
N ALA A 454 -37.10 13.60 -14.45
CA ALA A 454 -35.96 12.68 -14.55
C ALA A 454 -34.87 12.86 -13.48
N ARG A 455 -34.73 14.08 -12.94
CA ARG A 455 -33.77 14.43 -11.87
C ARG A 455 -34.46 14.86 -10.56
N GLY A 456 -35.71 14.44 -10.41
CA GLY A 456 -36.58 14.73 -9.29
C GLY A 456 -36.67 13.60 -8.27
N ALA A 457 -35.82 12.57 -8.35
CA ALA A 457 -35.80 11.50 -7.35
C ALA A 457 -35.51 12.07 -5.95
N ALA A 458 -36.08 11.44 -4.92
CA ALA A 458 -35.71 11.73 -3.54
C ALA A 458 -34.27 11.24 -3.30
N LEU A 459 -33.48 12.00 -2.54
CA LEU A 459 -32.13 11.59 -2.15
C LEU A 459 -32.19 10.42 -1.16
N SER A 460 -31.24 9.49 -1.26
CA SER A 460 -30.98 8.49 -0.23
C SER A 460 -29.72 8.85 0.55
N TYR A 461 -29.50 8.20 1.70
CA TYR A 461 -28.24 8.36 2.40
C TYR A 461 -27.08 7.65 1.68
N GLY A 462 -27.37 6.70 0.78
CA GLY A 462 -26.37 5.99 -0.01
C GLY A 462 -25.48 6.94 -0.81
N GLU A 463 -26.05 7.96 -1.45
CA GLU A 463 -25.25 8.97 -2.17
C GLU A 463 -24.34 9.79 -1.23
N ILE A 464 -24.67 9.90 0.05
CA ILE A 464 -23.85 10.60 1.05
C ILE A 464 -22.69 9.72 1.55
N PHE A 465 -22.86 8.39 1.60
CA PHE A 465 -21.78 7.47 1.93
C PHE A 465 -20.69 7.42 0.86
N ASP A 466 -21.03 7.77 -0.39
CA ASP A 466 -20.10 7.87 -1.52
C ASP A 466 -19.40 9.25 -1.61
N PHE A 467 -19.63 10.14 -0.64
CA PHE A 467 -18.97 11.43 -0.59
C PHE A 467 -17.50 11.27 -0.20
N ASP A 468 -16.59 11.96 -0.88
CA ASP A 468 -15.13 11.79 -0.78
C ASP A 468 -14.61 11.79 0.67
N ARG A 469 -15.07 12.75 1.46
CA ARG A 469 -14.68 12.92 2.86
C ARG A 469 -15.22 11.80 3.75
N ILE A 470 -16.41 11.28 3.45
CA ILE A 470 -17.02 10.17 4.19
C ILE A 470 -16.30 8.88 3.85
N ASP A 471 -15.98 8.66 2.58
CA ASP A 471 -15.19 7.52 2.14
C ASP A 471 -13.80 7.51 2.79
N GLN A 472 -13.11 8.66 2.81
CA GLN A 472 -11.84 8.82 3.51
C GLN A 472 -11.98 8.51 5.01
N ALA A 473 -12.98 9.08 5.69
CA ALA A 473 -13.20 8.86 7.11
C ALA A 473 -13.56 7.39 7.43
N ARG A 474 -14.24 6.70 6.51
CA ARG A 474 -14.51 5.26 6.60
C ARG A 474 -13.24 4.44 6.46
N GLY A 475 -12.34 4.82 5.54
CA GLY A 475 -11.00 4.21 5.41
C GLY A 475 -10.16 4.38 6.67
N ASP A 476 -10.05 5.61 7.19
CA ASP A 476 -9.34 5.91 8.43
C ASP A 476 -9.89 5.11 9.63
N TRP A 477 -11.22 4.95 9.69
CA TRP A 477 -11.87 4.13 10.70
C TRP A 477 -11.56 2.64 10.51
N ALA A 478 -11.61 2.10 9.28
CA ALA A 478 -11.29 0.70 9.00
C ALA A 478 -9.86 0.36 9.46
N ASP A 479 -8.88 1.20 9.13
CA ASP A 479 -7.50 1.05 9.59
C ASP A 479 -7.39 1.04 11.11
N THR A 480 -8.08 1.98 11.77
CA THR A 480 -8.10 2.08 13.24
C THR A 480 -8.75 0.84 13.86
N ARG A 481 -9.87 0.37 13.30
CA ARG A 481 -10.62 -0.80 13.75
C ARG A 481 -9.78 -2.06 13.61
N ASP A 482 -9.10 -2.24 12.49
CA ASP A 482 -8.30 -3.43 12.22
C ASP A 482 -7.08 -3.50 13.14
N ARG A 483 -6.43 -2.36 13.42
CA ARG A 483 -5.38 -2.27 14.45
C ARG A 483 -5.91 -2.61 15.84
N LEU A 484 -7.09 -2.10 16.23
CA LEU A 484 -7.72 -2.45 17.51
C LEU A 484 -8.07 -3.94 17.60
N ALA A 485 -8.56 -4.54 16.52
CA ALA A 485 -8.86 -5.97 16.45
C ALA A 485 -7.59 -6.82 16.59
N ALA A 486 -6.50 -6.41 15.95
CA ALA A 486 -5.19 -7.05 16.11
C ALA A 486 -4.67 -6.91 17.55
N MET A 487 -4.74 -5.71 18.13
CA MET A 487 -4.35 -5.43 19.52
C MET A 487 -5.16 -6.28 20.52
N ARG A 488 -6.47 -6.40 20.31
CA ARG A 488 -7.34 -7.28 21.10
C ARG A 488 -6.89 -8.73 20.97
N THR A 489 -6.64 -9.20 19.75
CA THR A 489 -6.20 -10.58 19.52
C THR A 489 -4.86 -10.87 20.23
N PHE A 490 -3.89 -9.95 20.18
CA PHE A 490 -2.66 -10.09 20.96
C PHE A 490 -2.91 -10.10 22.46
N GLY A 491 -3.74 -9.17 22.95
CA GLY A 491 -4.12 -9.11 24.36
C GLY A 491 -4.80 -10.39 24.85
N ASP A 492 -5.67 -10.99 24.03
CA ASP A 492 -6.32 -12.26 24.31
C ASP A 492 -5.30 -13.39 24.42
N LEU A 493 -4.45 -13.53 23.41
CA LEU A 493 -3.43 -14.58 23.33
C LEU A 493 -2.44 -14.54 24.50
N LEU A 494 -2.08 -13.33 24.93
CA LEU A 494 -1.15 -13.08 26.04
C LEU A 494 -1.85 -13.03 27.41
N GLY A 495 -3.16 -13.27 27.46
CA GLY A 495 -3.94 -13.28 28.70
C GLY A 495 -4.05 -11.90 29.37
N MET A 496 -3.82 -10.82 28.64
CA MET A 496 -3.85 -9.46 29.18
C MET A 496 -5.29 -8.99 29.43
N THR A 497 -6.21 -9.28 28.50
CA THR A 497 -7.61 -8.79 28.53
C THR A 497 -8.53 -9.54 29.49
N GLY A 498 -8.02 -10.49 30.28
CA GLY A 498 -8.83 -11.41 31.09
C GLY A 498 -9.76 -12.32 30.28
N GLY A 499 -9.48 -12.47 28.97
CA GLY A 499 -10.24 -13.36 28.09
C GLY A 499 -9.87 -14.84 28.31
N PRO A 500 -10.72 -15.80 27.88
CA PRO A 500 -10.46 -17.22 28.08
C PRO A 500 -9.32 -17.79 27.21
N ASN A 501 -8.84 -17.03 26.22
CA ASN A 501 -7.94 -17.51 25.17
C ASN A 501 -6.46 -17.15 25.40
N ALA A 502 -5.98 -17.27 26.64
CA ALA A 502 -4.58 -17.01 27.01
C ALA A 502 -3.60 -18.10 26.51
N LEU A 503 -3.65 -18.39 25.21
CA LEU A 503 -2.96 -19.53 24.57
C LEU A 503 -1.43 -19.42 24.58
N LEU A 504 -0.88 -18.21 24.74
CA LEU A 504 0.57 -17.96 24.82
C LEU A 504 1.05 -17.78 26.26
N VAL A 505 0.16 -17.92 27.25
CA VAL A 505 0.55 -18.01 28.66
C VAL A 505 0.84 -19.47 28.97
N PHE A 506 2.05 -19.91 28.65
CA PHE A 506 2.45 -21.29 28.86
C PHE A 506 2.60 -21.59 30.36
N PRO A 507 2.14 -22.77 30.84
CA PRO A 507 2.40 -23.20 32.20
C PRO A 507 3.89 -23.46 32.42
N GLU A 508 4.35 -23.56 33.67
CA GLU A 508 5.72 -24.04 33.90
C GLU A 508 5.85 -25.51 33.45
N PRO A 509 6.99 -25.91 32.83
CA PRO A 509 7.19 -27.29 32.40
C PRO A 509 7.07 -28.28 33.55
N THR A 510 6.33 -29.36 33.33
CA THR A 510 6.27 -30.47 34.29
C THR A 510 7.52 -31.34 34.19
N SER A 511 7.72 -32.23 35.16
CA SER A 511 8.79 -33.24 35.10
C SER A 511 8.58 -34.28 33.99
N ASP A 512 7.36 -34.39 33.44
CA ASP A 512 7.06 -35.29 32.34
C ASP A 512 7.34 -34.60 30.98
N PRO A 513 8.40 -35.01 30.26
CA PRO A 513 8.73 -34.42 28.96
C PRO A 513 7.66 -34.69 27.89
N ALA A 514 6.83 -35.73 28.04
CA ALA A 514 5.78 -36.03 27.07
C ALA A 514 4.69 -34.93 27.03
N VAL A 515 4.38 -34.32 28.17
CA VAL A 515 3.46 -33.18 28.26
C VAL A 515 4.02 -31.98 27.50
N SER A 516 5.29 -31.65 27.73
CA SER A 516 5.96 -30.53 27.05
C SER A 516 6.09 -30.77 25.54
N ALA A 517 6.32 -32.01 25.12
CA ALA A 517 6.41 -32.35 23.69
C ALA A 517 5.08 -32.14 22.95
N ARG A 518 3.95 -32.55 23.54
CA ARG A 518 2.62 -32.43 22.91
C ARG A 518 2.04 -31.03 22.93
N LEU A 519 2.37 -30.23 23.95
CA LEU A 519 1.79 -28.91 24.16
C LEU A 519 1.92 -27.98 22.94
N GLY A 520 3.07 -28.00 22.25
CA GLY A 520 3.28 -27.20 21.03
C GLY A 520 2.33 -27.59 19.89
N ALA A 521 2.15 -28.89 19.64
CA ALA A 521 1.24 -29.42 18.63
C ALA A 521 -0.24 -29.14 18.98
N ASP A 522 -0.59 -29.16 20.27
CA ASP A 522 -1.95 -28.86 20.74
C ASP A 522 -2.33 -27.37 20.65
N LEU A 523 -1.33 -26.48 20.77
CA LEU A 523 -1.54 -25.02 20.79
C LEU A 523 -1.44 -24.40 19.39
N LEU A 524 -0.49 -24.83 18.56
CA LEU A 524 -0.25 -24.26 17.24
C LEU A 524 -1.52 -24.10 16.36
N PRO A 525 -2.43 -25.09 16.24
CA PRO A 525 -3.64 -24.94 15.44
C PRO A 525 -4.71 -24.03 16.08
N LYS A 526 -4.63 -23.78 17.40
CA LYS A 526 -5.55 -22.91 18.13
C LYS A 526 -5.13 -21.44 18.10
N VAL A 527 -3.85 -21.17 17.85
CA VAL A 527 -3.30 -19.82 17.75
C VAL A 527 -3.68 -19.23 16.38
N PRO A 528 -4.54 -18.20 16.33
CA PRO A 528 -4.99 -17.60 15.08
C PRO A 528 -3.82 -16.91 14.38
N ALA A 529 -3.92 -16.81 13.06
CA ALA A 529 -3.04 -15.93 12.30
C ALA A 529 -3.42 -14.47 12.62
N VAL A 530 -2.48 -13.74 13.23
CA VAL A 530 -2.64 -12.31 13.49
C VAL A 530 -1.88 -11.56 12.40
N ALA A 531 -2.58 -10.67 11.69
CA ALA A 531 -1.97 -9.81 10.69
C ALA A 531 -1.07 -8.76 11.37
N GLY A 532 0.15 -8.60 10.85
CA GLY A 532 1.10 -7.58 11.30
C GLY A 532 1.99 -7.97 12.50
N SER A 533 2.74 -6.98 12.97
CA SER A 533 3.70 -7.03 14.08
C SER A 533 3.28 -6.06 15.19
N ILE A 534 3.84 -6.19 16.40
CA ILE A 534 3.56 -5.23 17.49
C ILE A 534 4.08 -3.81 17.20
N SER A 535 4.94 -3.61 16.20
CA SER A 535 5.40 -2.27 15.78
C SER A 535 4.28 -1.36 15.31
N GLN A 536 3.17 -1.91 14.83
CA GLN A 536 2.00 -1.13 14.41
C GLN A 536 1.27 -0.45 15.58
N PHE A 537 1.51 -0.88 16.82
CA PHE A 537 0.91 -0.32 18.03
C PHE A 537 1.78 0.78 18.63
N PRO A 538 1.21 1.77 19.32
CA PRO A 538 1.97 2.87 19.92
C PRO A 538 2.79 2.42 21.14
N ASP A 539 3.81 3.20 21.51
CA ASP A 539 4.79 2.86 22.56
C ASP A 539 4.22 2.47 23.93
N PRO A 540 3.16 3.12 24.47
CA PRO A 540 2.66 2.81 25.82
C PRO A 540 2.33 1.34 26.03
N ILE A 541 1.75 0.69 25.02
CA ILE A 541 1.39 -0.73 25.09
C ILE A 541 2.41 -1.65 24.42
N ARG A 542 3.15 -1.15 23.41
CA ARG A 542 4.13 -1.94 22.67
C ARG A 542 5.17 -2.56 23.61
N GLY A 543 5.65 -1.80 24.60
CA GLY A 543 6.62 -2.29 25.58
C GLY A 543 6.09 -3.46 26.43
N GLU A 544 4.83 -3.39 26.88
CA GLU A 544 4.22 -4.48 27.67
C GLU A 544 3.93 -5.70 26.78
N LEU A 545 3.43 -5.50 25.54
CA LEU A 545 3.24 -6.59 24.57
C LEU A 545 4.57 -7.31 24.28
N GLN A 546 5.63 -6.55 24.02
CA GLN A 546 6.96 -7.10 23.76
C GLN A 546 7.49 -7.90 24.96
N LYS A 547 7.33 -7.37 26.18
CA LYS A 547 7.71 -8.06 27.41
C LYS A 547 6.95 -9.38 27.58
N ARG A 548 5.64 -9.39 27.34
CA ARG A 548 4.80 -10.61 27.43
C ARG A 548 5.16 -11.63 26.35
N LEU A 549 5.36 -11.20 25.10
CA LEU A 549 5.81 -12.08 24.03
C LEU A 549 7.19 -12.70 24.33
N ARG A 550 8.12 -11.92 24.91
CA ARG A 550 9.42 -12.45 25.36
C ARG A 550 9.26 -13.49 26.47
N GLN A 551 8.40 -13.23 27.47
CA GLN A 551 8.09 -14.21 28.52
C GLN A 551 7.49 -15.49 27.94
N SER A 552 6.57 -15.38 26.98
CA SER A 552 6.03 -16.54 26.25
C SER A 552 7.12 -17.29 25.50
N GLN A 553 7.99 -16.60 24.76
CA GLN A 553 9.10 -17.23 24.04
C GLN A 553 10.05 -17.97 24.98
N GLU A 554 10.41 -17.36 26.12
CA GLU A 554 11.26 -17.97 27.15
C GLU A 554 10.59 -19.19 27.78
N ALA A 555 9.31 -19.10 28.14
CA ALA A 555 8.57 -20.23 28.72
C ALA A 555 8.42 -21.39 27.73
N GLY A 556 8.12 -21.10 26.46
CA GLY A 556 8.08 -22.12 25.40
C GLY A 556 9.47 -22.74 25.16
N ALA A 557 10.54 -21.95 25.21
CA ALA A 557 11.90 -22.47 25.14
C ALA A 557 12.23 -23.40 26.32
N LYS A 558 11.77 -23.10 27.54
CA LYS A 558 11.92 -24.01 28.70
C LYS A 558 11.22 -25.36 28.46
N HIS A 559 10.03 -25.37 27.85
CA HIS A 559 9.36 -26.63 27.48
C HIS A 559 10.21 -27.46 26.50
N VAL A 560 10.76 -26.82 25.47
CA VAL A 560 11.66 -27.49 24.52
C VAL A 560 12.91 -28.01 25.23
N GLN A 561 13.53 -27.22 26.11
CA GLN A 561 14.69 -27.62 26.91
C GLN A 561 14.41 -28.84 27.80
N THR A 562 13.22 -28.95 28.40
CA THR A 562 12.81 -30.13 29.17
C THR A 562 12.79 -31.39 28.32
N VAL A 563 12.27 -31.31 27.09
CA VAL A 563 12.28 -32.44 26.15
C VAL A 563 13.69 -32.76 25.68
N VAL A 564 14.49 -31.73 25.36
CA VAL A 564 15.90 -31.87 24.97
C VAL A 564 16.69 -32.61 26.07
N ARG A 565 16.54 -32.20 27.34
CA ARG A 565 17.22 -32.84 28.47
C ARG A 565 16.85 -34.33 28.59
N ALA A 566 15.57 -34.67 28.43
CA ALA A 566 15.11 -36.05 28.46
C ALA A 566 15.64 -36.89 27.29
N LYS A 567 15.70 -36.31 26.07
CA LYS A 567 16.21 -36.98 24.86
C LYS A 567 17.74 -37.12 24.86
N LEU A 568 18.44 -36.21 25.54
CA LEU A 568 19.90 -36.20 25.61
C LEU A 568 20.41 -37.41 26.40
N GLY A 569 19.77 -37.78 27.51
CA GLY A 569 20.13 -38.96 28.33
C GLY A 569 21.53 -38.90 28.96
N GLY A 570 22.20 -37.75 28.86
CA GLY A 570 23.60 -37.53 29.20
C GLY A 570 24.32 -36.74 28.09
N GLU A 571 25.13 -35.76 28.45
CA GLU A 571 25.84 -34.93 27.47
C GLU A 571 26.88 -35.74 26.72
N SER A 572 26.59 -36.07 25.47
CA SER A 572 27.50 -36.73 24.55
C SER A 572 27.25 -36.26 23.13
N ARG A 573 28.24 -36.42 22.24
CA ARG A 573 28.07 -36.08 20.82
C ARG A 573 26.93 -36.87 20.18
N GLU A 574 26.81 -38.15 20.52
CA GLU A 574 25.71 -39.02 20.08
C GLU A 574 24.37 -38.52 20.60
N GLY A 575 24.28 -38.17 21.88
CA GLY A 575 23.08 -37.61 22.49
C GLY A 575 22.60 -36.33 21.78
N TRP A 576 23.51 -35.40 21.45
CA TRP A 576 23.16 -34.21 20.67
C TRP A 576 22.73 -34.53 19.23
N GLY A 577 23.29 -35.59 18.62
CA GLY A 577 22.82 -36.11 17.35
C GLY A 577 21.39 -36.65 17.41
N ASN A 578 21.01 -37.28 18.54
CA ASN A 578 19.64 -37.74 18.78
C ASN A 578 18.68 -36.56 18.94
N VAL A 579 19.09 -35.51 19.66
CA VAL A 579 18.34 -34.26 19.78
C VAL A 579 18.12 -33.61 18.41
N ALA A 580 19.16 -33.52 17.57
CA ALA A 580 19.04 -32.95 16.23
C ALA A 580 18.04 -33.70 15.33
N ARG A 581 17.97 -35.04 15.46
CA ARG A 581 16.97 -35.86 14.76
C ARG A 581 15.55 -35.61 15.28
N TRP A 582 15.38 -35.57 16.59
CA TRP A 582 14.09 -35.29 17.21
C TRP A 582 13.57 -33.88 16.85
N LEU A 583 14.44 -32.88 16.80
CA LEU A 583 14.05 -31.51 16.40
C LEU A 583 13.47 -31.44 14.97
N ALA A 584 13.73 -32.44 14.13
CA ALA A 584 13.15 -32.55 12.79
C ALA A 584 11.79 -33.28 12.76
N GLU A 585 11.36 -33.89 13.86
CA GLU A 585 10.07 -34.57 13.99
C GLU A 585 8.89 -33.57 14.06
N PRO A 586 7.66 -33.97 13.69
CA PRO A 586 6.50 -33.07 13.64
C PRO A 586 6.19 -32.34 14.94
N ASP A 587 6.28 -33.02 16.09
CA ASP A 587 5.98 -32.43 17.40
C ASP A 587 6.96 -31.30 17.76
N ALA A 588 8.25 -31.49 17.45
CA ALA A 588 9.25 -30.45 17.62
C ALA A 588 9.03 -29.31 16.63
N LYS A 589 8.76 -29.61 15.35
CA LYS A 589 8.44 -28.58 14.35
C LYS A 589 7.27 -27.70 14.75
N ALA A 590 6.26 -28.24 15.43
CA ALA A 590 5.14 -27.44 15.93
C ALA A 590 5.61 -26.37 16.93
N TRP A 591 6.57 -26.69 17.80
CA TRP A 591 7.22 -25.71 18.67
C TRP A 591 8.04 -24.68 17.90
N GLY A 592 8.80 -25.10 16.89
CA GLY A 592 9.57 -24.20 16.01
C GLY A 592 8.67 -23.16 15.35
N GLN A 593 7.57 -23.62 14.76
CA GLN A 593 6.59 -22.75 14.13
C GLN A 593 5.90 -21.82 15.13
N LEU A 594 5.53 -22.32 16.31
CA LEU A 594 4.90 -21.49 17.35
C LEU A 594 5.85 -20.42 17.88
N LEU A 595 7.08 -20.79 18.26
CA LEU A 595 8.10 -19.86 18.75
C LEU A 595 8.56 -18.89 17.67
N GLY A 596 8.65 -19.34 16.42
CA GLY A 596 8.93 -18.49 15.27
C GLY A 596 7.82 -17.46 15.00
N ARG A 597 6.54 -17.83 15.18
CA ARG A 597 5.43 -16.86 15.13
C ARG A 597 5.54 -15.81 16.23
N VAL A 598 5.76 -16.25 17.48
CA VAL A 598 5.98 -15.35 18.62
C VAL A 598 7.18 -14.43 18.39
N GLY A 599 8.27 -14.98 17.84
CA GLY A 599 9.47 -14.25 17.43
C GLY A 599 9.17 -13.12 16.44
N ARG A 600 8.50 -13.45 15.34
CA ARG A 600 8.11 -12.48 14.31
C ARG A 600 7.19 -11.39 14.84
N TRP A 601 6.20 -11.74 15.66
CA TRP A 601 5.32 -10.76 16.27
C TRP A 601 6.04 -9.81 17.23
N GLY A 602 7.02 -10.32 17.98
CA GLY A 602 7.81 -9.54 18.93
C GLY A 602 8.99 -8.78 18.31
N GLU A 603 9.20 -8.92 17.01
CA GLU A 603 10.38 -8.42 16.27
C GLU A 603 11.69 -8.90 16.90
N PHE A 604 11.67 -10.12 17.41
CA PHE A 604 12.89 -10.78 17.83
C PHE A 604 13.57 -11.27 16.55
N ASP A 605 14.82 -10.86 16.36
CA ASP A 605 15.67 -11.15 15.20
C ASP A 605 16.03 -12.65 15.12
N SER A 606 15.01 -13.49 14.97
CA SER A 606 15.16 -14.93 14.97
C SER A 606 14.34 -15.52 13.84
N ALA A 607 15.06 -16.17 12.93
CA ALA A 607 14.57 -17.31 12.17
C ALA A 607 13.89 -18.34 13.11
N ASP A 608 13.26 -19.37 12.57
CA ASP A 608 12.70 -20.44 13.41
C ASP A 608 13.78 -20.95 14.40
N PRO A 609 13.58 -20.79 15.72
CA PRO A 609 14.62 -21.08 16.70
C PRO A 609 15.00 -22.56 16.74
N LEU A 610 14.12 -23.45 16.25
CA LEU A 610 14.43 -24.87 16.15
C LEU A 610 15.19 -25.19 14.86
N GLU A 611 14.91 -24.49 13.76
CA GLU A 611 15.75 -24.61 12.55
C GLU A 611 17.17 -24.11 12.82
N GLU A 612 17.31 -23.00 13.56
CA GLU A 612 18.61 -22.50 14.02
C GLU A 612 19.30 -23.54 14.92
N ALA A 613 18.58 -24.17 15.85
CA ALA A 613 19.08 -25.24 16.71
C ALA A 613 19.56 -26.46 15.90
N VAL A 614 18.77 -26.91 14.91
CA VAL A 614 19.17 -28.02 14.03
C VAL A 614 20.39 -27.66 13.21
N ALA A 615 20.43 -26.45 12.63
CA ALA A 615 21.57 -25.97 11.86
C ALA A 615 22.83 -25.88 12.73
N PHE A 616 22.70 -25.41 13.98
CA PHE A 616 23.78 -25.37 14.96
C PHE A 616 24.31 -26.77 15.27
N LEU A 617 23.42 -27.72 15.61
CA LEU A 617 23.81 -29.09 15.98
C LEU A 617 24.40 -29.90 14.81
N LYS A 618 24.07 -29.54 13.56
CA LYS A 618 24.64 -30.17 12.36
C LYS A 618 26.06 -29.70 12.04
N ARG A 619 26.53 -28.58 12.63
CA ARG A 619 27.89 -28.10 12.42
C ARG A 619 28.88 -29.00 13.14
N ASP A 620 29.84 -29.52 12.39
CA ASP A 620 30.95 -30.33 12.90
C ASP A 620 32.14 -29.48 13.37
N ARG A 621 32.18 -28.20 12.97
CA ARG A 621 33.20 -27.21 13.33
C ARG A 621 32.60 -25.81 13.49
N PHE A 622 33.20 -25.04 14.38
CA PHE A 622 32.87 -23.64 14.66
C PHE A 622 34.12 -22.80 14.50
N GLU A 623 34.03 -21.74 13.70
CA GLU A 623 35.10 -20.75 13.58
C GLU A 623 34.83 -19.62 14.58
N LEU A 624 35.67 -19.54 15.60
CA LEU A 624 35.67 -18.45 16.57
C LEU A 624 36.64 -17.39 16.07
N ASP A 625 36.15 -16.17 15.84
CA ASP A 625 37.01 -15.03 15.52
C ASP A 625 37.07 -14.06 16.70
N PHE A 626 38.28 -13.91 17.22
CA PHE A 626 38.63 -13.08 18.36
C PHE A 626 39.38 -11.81 17.93
N ALA A 627 39.22 -11.35 16.69
CA ALA A 627 39.88 -10.14 16.20
C ALA A 627 39.64 -8.92 17.11
N ASN A 628 38.46 -8.83 17.72
CA ASN A 628 38.11 -7.80 18.70
C ASN A 628 37.44 -8.46 19.91
N LEU A 629 38.18 -8.54 21.02
CA LEU A 629 37.67 -9.01 22.30
C LEU A 629 37.43 -7.82 23.23
N GLU A 630 36.31 -7.85 23.94
CA GLU A 630 36.02 -6.90 25.00
C GLU A 630 35.63 -7.66 26.27
N VAL A 631 36.28 -7.30 27.39
CA VAL A 631 35.93 -7.80 28.72
C VAL A 631 35.39 -6.64 29.53
N THR A 632 34.14 -6.77 29.96
CA THR A 632 33.48 -5.81 30.84
C THR A 632 33.55 -6.32 32.28
N ILE A 633 34.14 -5.52 33.18
CA ILE A 633 34.33 -5.86 34.59
C ILE A 633 33.56 -4.85 35.45
N PRO A 634 32.63 -5.27 36.34
CA PRO A 634 31.97 -4.38 37.27
C PRO A 634 32.96 -3.59 38.14
N ASN A 635 32.66 -2.32 38.39
CA ASN A 635 33.56 -1.43 39.15
C ASN A 635 33.66 -1.84 40.63
N ASP A 636 32.67 -2.57 41.13
CA ASP A 636 32.46 -3.03 42.50
C ASP A 636 32.64 -4.55 42.66
N LEU A 637 33.30 -5.21 41.69
CA LEU A 637 33.57 -6.65 41.79
C LEU A 637 34.43 -6.94 43.04
N ARG A 638 33.80 -7.50 44.09
CA ARG A 638 34.36 -7.69 45.45
C ARG A 638 34.72 -6.38 46.18
N ASP A 639 33.89 -5.35 46.03
CA ASP A 639 34.09 -4.03 46.66
C ASP A 639 35.41 -3.36 46.27
N ARG A 640 36.00 -3.79 45.14
CA ARG A 640 37.33 -3.35 44.69
C ARG A 640 37.35 -3.20 43.18
N ARG A 641 38.10 -2.20 42.72
CA ARG A 641 38.36 -2.03 41.30
C ARG A 641 39.45 -2.99 40.85
N LEU A 642 39.06 -3.99 40.06
CA LEU A 642 39.99 -4.93 39.45
C LEU A 642 40.41 -4.45 38.06
N ILE A 643 41.71 -4.49 37.78
CA ILE A 643 42.30 -4.04 36.52
C ILE A 643 43.05 -5.21 35.88
N PRO A 644 42.89 -5.48 34.57
CA PRO A 644 43.71 -6.46 33.85
C PRO A 644 45.21 -6.26 34.07
N ASN A 645 45.91 -7.33 34.46
CA ASN A 645 47.35 -7.37 34.73
C ASN A 645 48.02 -8.48 33.93
N GLY A 646 47.94 -8.37 32.60
CA GLY A 646 48.50 -9.34 31.66
C GLY A 646 47.58 -9.59 30.47
N PRO A 647 47.97 -10.51 29.57
CA PRO A 647 47.14 -10.86 28.43
C PRO A 647 45.91 -11.66 28.86
N LEU A 648 44.83 -11.51 28.10
CA LEU A 648 43.74 -12.49 28.07
C LEU A 648 44.24 -13.69 27.26
N VAL A 649 44.06 -14.89 27.80
CA VAL A 649 44.55 -16.12 27.18
C VAL A 649 43.37 -17.04 26.90
N VAL A 650 43.15 -17.41 25.64
CA VAL A 650 42.12 -18.38 25.22
C VAL A 650 42.82 -19.67 24.79
N ARG A 651 42.40 -20.82 25.33
CA ARG A 651 42.98 -22.14 25.07
C ARG A 651 41.97 -23.07 24.40
N GLN A 652 42.46 -23.86 23.44
CA GLN A 652 41.78 -25.04 22.88
C GLN A 652 42.74 -26.23 22.94
N GLY A 653 42.56 -27.12 23.91
CA GLY A 653 43.52 -28.19 24.19
C GLY A 653 44.93 -27.63 24.42
N THR A 654 45.88 -27.91 23.52
CA THR A 654 47.26 -27.40 23.58
C THR A 654 47.48 -26.09 22.83
N LYS A 655 46.51 -25.63 22.03
CA LYS A 655 46.61 -24.37 21.30
C LYS A 655 46.25 -23.21 22.23
N GLU A 656 47.12 -22.20 22.30
CA GLU A 656 46.95 -21.01 23.14
C GLU A 656 46.97 -19.75 22.27
N LEU A 657 45.95 -18.90 22.41
CA LEU A 657 45.86 -17.58 21.80
C LEU A 657 45.98 -16.52 22.90
N SER A 658 46.92 -15.59 22.73
CA SER A 658 47.19 -14.52 23.69
C SER A 658 46.71 -13.19 23.13
N PHE A 659 46.04 -12.39 23.95
CA PHE A 659 45.49 -11.10 23.56
C PHE A 659 45.97 -10.02 24.51
N ARG A 660 46.56 -8.96 23.98
CA ARG A 660 47.06 -7.82 24.76
C ARG A 660 45.98 -6.75 24.88
N THR A 661 45.88 -6.12 26.03
CA THR A 661 44.98 -4.98 26.24
C THR A 661 45.39 -3.82 25.33
N THR A 662 44.42 -3.21 24.66
CA THR A 662 44.65 -2.08 23.74
C THR A 662 43.67 -0.94 23.98
N GLY A 663 44.16 0.28 23.84
CA GLY A 663 43.38 1.49 24.06
C GLY A 663 43.14 1.79 25.54
N GLU A 664 42.48 2.92 25.80
CA GLU A 664 42.09 3.30 27.15
C GLU A 664 40.84 2.53 27.60
N PRO A 665 40.75 2.11 28.88
CA PRO A 665 39.56 1.46 29.41
C PRO A 665 38.33 2.35 29.31
N GLN A 666 37.21 1.79 28.80
CA GLN A 666 35.95 2.52 28.68
C GLN A 666 35.17 2.39 29.99
N THR A 667 35.24 3.42 30.83
CA THR A 667 34.56 3.41 32.14
C THR A 667 33.12 3.91 31.98
N SER A 668 32.17 3.09 32.44
CA SER A 668 30.76 3.46 32.65
C SER A 668 30.47 3.58 34.15
N ALA A 669 29.26 4.01 34.51
CA ALA A 669 28.86 4.17 35.91
C ALA A 669 28.99 2.86 36.73
N SER A 670 28.68 1.70 36.13
CA SER A 670 28.66 0.41 36.84
C SER A 670 29.80 -0.55 36.46
N ALA A 671 30.47 -0.35 35.32
CA ALA A 671 31.52 -1.26 34.85
C ALA A 671 32.60 -0.56 34.02
N THR A 672 33.77 -1.19 33.93
CA THR A 672 34.86 -0.78 33.03
C THR A 672 35.05 -1.83 31.92
N GLY A 673 34.96 -1.41 30.66
CA GLY A 673 35.23 -2.22 29.48
C GLY A 673 36.71 -2.15 29.07
N TYR A 674 37.31 -3.31 28.82
CA TYR A 674 38.70 -3.45 28.39
C TYR A 674 38.75 -4.17 27.03
N ARG A 675 39.39 -3.55 26.04
CA ARG A 675 39.56 -4.13 24.70
C ARG A 675 40.87 -4.89 24.60
N PHE A 676 40.85 -6.01 23.90
CA PHE A 676 42.00 -6.87 23.68
C PHE A 676 42.15 -7.18 22.19
N THR A 677 43.40 -7.14 21.71
CA THR A 677 43.78 -7.54 20.34
C THR A 677 44.71 -8.74 20.37
N ALA A 678 44.56 -9.64 19.40
CA ALA A 678 45.37 -10.84 19.29
C ALA A 678 46.86 -10.51 19.08
N ASP A 679 47.74 -11.19 19.81
CA ASP A 679 49.19 -11.20 19.60
C ASP A 679 49.54 -12.31 18.60
N GLY A 680 48.98 -12.23 17.38
CA GLY A 680 49.12 -13.24 16.33
C GLY A 680 47.78 -13.72 15.76
N GLU A 681 47.57 -15.04 15.74
CA GLU A 681 46.36 -15.65 15.21
C GLU A 681 45.13 -15.27 16.05
N SER A 682 44.08 -14.75 15.42
CA SER A 682 42.82 -14.39 16.10
C SER A 682 41.72 -15.42 15.93
N LYS A 683 41.95 -16.46 15.10
CA LYS A 683 40.93 -17.44 14.72
C LYS A 683 41.19 -18.79 15.37
N LEU A 684 40.11 -19.43 15.80
CA LEU A 684 40.15 -20.74 16.45
C LEU A 684 39.06 -21.63 15.83
N THR A 685 39.43 -22.78 15.28
CA THR A 685 38.47 -23.75 14.76
C THR A 685 38.20 -24.80 15.82
N VAL A 686 37.02 -24.73 16.45
CA VAL A 686 36.62 -25.61 17.55
C VAL A 686 35.64 -26.67 17.05
N ARG A 687 35.84 -27.92 17.45
CA ARG A 687 34.90 -29.02 17.20
C ARG A 687 34.10 -29.34 18.46
N PRO A 688 32.87 -29.87 18.33
CA PRO A 688 32.13 -30.41 19.47
C PRO A 688 32.96 -31.47 20.22
N GLY A 689 33.19 -31.25 21.51
CA GLY A 689 34.00 -32.07 22.41
C GLY A 689 35.39 -31.50 22.71
N ASP A 690 35.85 -30.48 21.97
CA ASP A 690 37.13 -29.83 22.26
C ASP A 690 37.04 -29.04 23.57
N GLU A 691 38.12 -29.10 24.36
CA GLU A 691 38.22 -28.31 25.59
C GLU A 691 38.55 -26.86 25.26
N VAL A 692 37.68 -25.93 25.65
CA VAL A 692 37.87 -24.48 25.43
C VAL A 692 37.79 -23.76 26.75
N SER A 693 38.81 -22.97 27.06
CA SER A 693 38.84 -22.13 28.26
C SER A 693 39.44 -20.76 27.96
N ALA A 694 39.12 -19.77 28.80
CA ALA A 694 39.83 -18.49 28.81
C ALA A 694 40.29 -18.13 30.21
N SER A 695 41.37 -17.36 30.31
CA SER A 695 41.84 -16.82 31.59
C SER A 695 42.38 -15.40 31.46
N LEU A 696 42.11 -14.56 32.46
CA LEU A 696 42.59 -13.19 32.54
C LEU A 696 43.11 -12.89 33.94
N LYS A 697 44.39 -12.51 34.04
CA LYS A 697 44.97 -12.03 35.29
C LYS A 697 44.48 -10.62 35.59
N LEU A 698 44.07 -10.37 36.82
CA LEU A 698 43.64 -9.08 37.32
C LEU A 698 44.51 -8.68 38.53
N LYS A 699 44.55 -7.37 38.81
CA LYS A 699 45.23 -6.80 39.98
C LYS A 699 44.30 -5.82 40.69
N ALA A 700 44.30 -5.86 42.02
CA ALA A 700 43.73 -4.82 42.88
C ALA A 700 44.66 -4.56 44.07
N GLY A 701 45.33 -3.40 44.06
CA GLY A 701 46.45 -3.12 44.98
C GLY A 701 47.59 -4.10 44.71
N ASP A 702 48.07 -4.78 45.76
CA ASP A 702 49.16 -5.78 45.67
C ASP A 702 48.68 -7.22 45.49
N ARG A 703 47.35 -7.44 45.41
CA ARG A 703 46.78 -8.78 45.23
C ARG A 703 46.52 -9.06 43.76
N GLU A 704 46.94 -10.24 43.32
CA GLU A 704 46.61 -10.79 42.01
C GLU A 704 45.38 -11.70 42.10
N PHE A 705 44.55 -11.63 41.07
CA PHE A 705 43.39 -12.47 40.88
C PHE A 705 43.42 -13.05 39.46
N ARG A 706 42.60 -14.06 39.20
CA ARG A 706 42.44 -14.59 37.85
C ARG A 706 40.97 -14.89 37.58
N LEU A 707 40.46 -14.38 36.47
CA LEU A 707 39.19 -14.82 35.91
C LEU A 707 39.45 -16.07 35.07
N GLU A 708 38.61 -17.09 35.23
CA GLU A 708 38.66 -18.34 34.48
C GLU A 708 37.29 -18.64 33.88
N TRP A 709 37.20 -18.72 32.56
CA TRP A 709 36.04 -19.19 31.81
C TRP A 709 36.22 -20.67 31.51
N THR A 710 35.99 -21.52 32.51
CA THR A 710 36.11 -22.98 32.39
C THR A 710 34.78 -23.70 32.58
N ASN A 711 33.78 -23.02 33.16
CA ASN A 711 32.49 -23.60 33.48
C ASN A 711 31.46 -23.30 32.37
N GLY A 712 31.41 -24.17 31.37
CA GLY A 712 30.36 -24.18 30.35
C GLY A 712 29.08 -24.85 30.83
N GLY A 713 27.95 -24.51 30.20
CA GLY A 713 26.69 -25.23 30.32
C GLY A 713 26.64 -26.55 29.59
N SER A 714 27.55 -26.76 28.63
CA SER A 714 27.69 -28.01 27.91
C SER A 714 29.14 -28.49 27.92
N VAL A 715 29.31 -29.79 28.18
CA VAL A 715 30.59 -30.52 28.10
C VAL A 715 31.00 -30.73 26.64
N VAL A 716 30.04 -30.77 25.72
CA VAL A 716 30.27 -30.96 24.28
C VAL A 716 30.54 -29.64 23.58
N TYR A 717 29.84 -28.56 23.92
CA TYR A 717 30.03 -27.23 23.32
C TYR A 717 30.72 -26.28 24.29
N GLN A 718 31.94 -26.60 24.70
CA GLN A 718 32.64 -25.89 25.79
C GLN A 718 32.93 -24.42 25.51
N PHE A 719 32.95 -23.98 24.24
CA PHE A 719 33.06 -22.57 23.90
C PHE A 719 31.90 -21.72 24.44
N GLU A 720 30.78 -22.34 24.88
CA GLU A 720 29.69 -21.65 25.58
C GLU A 720 30.13 -21.05 26.92
N SER A 721 31.17 -21.61 27.55
CA SER A 721 31.80 -21.05 28.75
C SER A 721 32.24 -19.60 28.57
N LEU A 722 32.62 -19.20 27.35
CA LEU A 722 33.05 -17.84 27.02
C LEU A 722 31.91 -16.82 27.06
N HIS A 723 30.65 -17.26 26.96
CA HIS A 723 29.47 -16.37 27.12
C HIS A 723 29.00 -16.26 28.57
N ARG A 724 29.51 -17.11 29.47
CA ARG A 724 29.13 -17.14 30.88
C ARG A 724 30.01 -16.24 31.72
N GLU A 725 29.53 -15.96 32.92
CA GLU A 725 30.33 -15.30 33.94
C GLU A 725 31.49 -16.23 34.34
N PRO A 726 32.74 -15.73 34.32
CA PRO A 726 33.88 -16.52 34.73
C PRO A 726 33.86 -16.78 36.24
N THR A 727 34.64 -17.77 36.68
CA THR A 727 35.01 -17.90 38.08
C THR A 727 36.23 -17.05 38.40
N LEU A 728 36.19 -16.35 39.52
CA LEU A 728 37.34 -15.66 40.10
C LEU A 728 38.13 -16.68 40.92
N ALA A 729 39.25 -17.15 40.38
CA ALA A 729 40.17 -18.04 41.06
C ALA A 729 40.84 -17.27 42.22
N THR A 730 40.36 -17.56 43.44
CA THR A 730 40.97 -17.19 44.71
C THR A 730 41.12 -18.46 45.57
N GLU A 731 41.40 -18.34 46.86
CA GLU A 731 41.36 -19.50 47.78
C GLU A 731 39.97 -20.17 47.81
N LEU A 732 38.90 -19.39 47.57
CA LEU A 732 37.54 -19.87 47.42
C LEU A 732 37.07 -19.47 46.02
N SER A 733 37.00 -20.44 45.10
CA SER A 733 36.52 -20.18 43.74
C SER A 733 35.08 -19.68 43.80
N GLU A 734 34.85 -18.46 43.33
CA GLU A 734 33.54 -17.80 43.36
C GLU A 734 33.17 -17.27 41.97
N ARG A 735 31.89 -17.19 41.65
CA ARG A 735 31.43 -16.60 40.37
C ARG A 735 31.70 -15.10 40.36
N ALA A 736 32.28 -14.61 39.27
CA ALA A 736 32.52 -13.19 39.06
C ALA A 736 31.29 -12.52 38.43
N THR A 737 30.24 -12.36 39.24
CA THR A 737 28.95 -11.82 38.79
C THR A 737 29.11 -10.49 38.06
N GLY A 738 28.49 -10.35 36.90
CA GLY A 738 28.53 -9.15 36.06
C GLY A 738 29.73 -9.06 35.11
N VAL A 739 30.74 -9.92 35.23
CA VAL A 739 31.86 -9.97 34.26
C VAL A 739 31.40 -10.62 32.96
N LYS A 740 31.64 -9.96 31.83
CA LYS A 740 31.23 -10.43 30.49
C LYS A 740 32.41 -10.40 29.54
N LEU A 741 32.54 -11.45 28.73
CA LEU A 741 33.42 -11.51 27.57
C LEU A 741 32.56 -11.42 26.31
N SER A 742 32.88 -10.48 25.42
CA SER A 742 32.20 -10.31 24.14
C SER A 742 33.19 -10.33 22.97
N ALA A 743 32.79 -11.00 21.89
CA ALA A 743 33.48 -10.99 20.61
C ALA A 743 32.45 -10.89 19.48
N ALA A 744 32.86 -10.33 18.35
CA ALA A 744 31.97 -10.13 17.20
C ALA A 744 31.40 -11.44 16.62
N ALA A 745 32.18 -12.52 16.60
CA ALA A 745 31.79 -13.79 15.97
C ALA A 745 31.82 -14.99 16.93
N LEU A 746 31.46 -14.77 18.21
CA LEU A 746 31.31 -15.89 19.13
C LEU A 746 29.96 -16.59 18.88
N PRO A 747 29.95 -17.85 18.39
CA PRO A 747 28.73 -18.61 18.18
C PRO A 747 27.99 -18.74 19.51
N ARG A 748 26.70 -18.46 19.49
CA ARG A 748 25.82 -18.62 20.65
C ARG A 748 25.04 -19.90 20.49
N MET A 749 24.92 -20.65 21.58
CA MET A 749 24.00 -21.77 21.61
C MET A 749 22.56 -21.22 21.52
N PRO A 750 21.75 -21.71 20.56
CA PRO A 750 20.36 -21.30 20.41
C PRO A 750 19.58 -21.46 21.71
N LEU A 751 18.64 -20.55 21.98
CA LEU A 751 17.93 -20.46 23.27
C LEU A 751 17.35 -21.81 23.72
N VAL A 752 16.76 -22.55 22.79
CA VAL A 752 16.11 -23.85 23.04
C VAL A 752 17.07 -24.98 23.40
N LEU A 753 18.38 -24.80 23.21
CA LEU A 753 19.41 -25.79 23.54
C LEU A 753 20.14 -25.47 24.86
N ARG A 754 19.89 -24.33 25.49
CA ARG A 754 20.54 -23.91 26.74
C ARG A 754 19.97 -24.66 27.95
N ILE A 755 20.41 -25.91 28.14
CA ILE A 755 20.10 -26.68 29.34
C ILE A 755 20.96 -26.17 30.49
N GLN A 756 20.30 -25.70 31.55
CA GLN A 756 20.94 -25.38 32.84
C GLN A 756 20.83 -26.55 33.79
#